data_AF-Q0G5D6-F1
#
_entry.id   AF-Q0G5D6-F1
#
_cell.length_a   1.000
_cell.length_b   1.000
_cell.length_c   1.000
_cell.angle_alpha   90.00
_cell.angle_beta   90.00
_cell.angle_gamma   90.00
#
_symmetry.space_group_name_H-M   'P 1'
#
loop_
_entity.id
_entity.type
_entity.pdbx_description
1 polymer ?
#
loop_
_entity_poly.entity_id
_entity_poly.type
_entity_poly.pdbx_seq_one_letter_code
_entity_poly.pdbx_strand_id
1 'polypeptide(L)'
;MVDSRRMTSLPAADPEKLDRLIAEVTRSGGAEMANAQPFVMRLTDALGLPQPDFATEENARNDYAFERRVDFKHPDGSSTPGRIDCYRRGSSILEAKQSANRQSRKKSAEQLALLGEDAGQMKPGHARRGGRRWDEVMVEARRQAENYARSLPVSHGYPPFILVVDVGNVIEVFADFSGQGKNYAHFPDRRSYRITMDDLRDEAIQQRLAAIWLDPHSLDPAKKSAEVTRDIAERLARIAKRLEGKHDPKDVAEFLMRCLFTMFAEDVELIPKHAFETLLEELREKPRQFVPALEHLWTVMDSGGYEPRMMASLKRFNGSLFKSAKALPLDGDGITELFIAANRDWREVEPDIFGTLLERALNSRERSKLGAHYTPRAYVERLVVPTIIEPLRDDWDQVKAEVKDLHDQNKDAAAIAKVKAFHHTLCTTRVLDPACGTGNFLYVALELMKRLEGEVLEALDELGEDAPRFAMEGETVGPRQFYGPEINPRAVAIADLVLWIGFIKWQLKTNGLSAITEPVLHAYGTIRQQDAILAYDGTEIARDASGKPLTRWDGVTMKRHPVTGEEVPGGEAVVEVLTYINPKPAEWPEAEFVVGNPPFIGGKDLRAELGDGYAEAVWKARLGKITDQMHYSIFDRNQ
;
A
#
# COMPACT_ATOMS: atom_id res chain seq x y z
N MET A 1 22.68 -27.33 -12.66
CA MET A 1 21.98 -26.91 -13.90
C MET A 1 20.52 -27.21 -13.70
N VAL A 2 19.76 -26.23 -13.21
CA VAL A 2 18.30 -26.29 -13.10
C VAL A 2 17.80 -25.34 -14.18
N ASP A 3 16.89 -25.85 -14.99
CA ASP A 3 16.51 -25.35 -16.30
C ASP A 3 15.82 -23.98 -16.23
N SER A 4 16.59 -22.92 -16.45
CA SER A 4 16.12 -21.55 -16.62
C SER A 4 15.64 -21.35 -18.06
N ARG A 5 14.58 -22.06 -18.49
CA ARG A 5 13.90 -21.83 -19.78
C ARG A 5 12.41 -22.15 -19.72
N ARG A 6 11.60 -21.10 -19.56
CA ARG A 6 10.43 -20.70 -20.38
C ARG A 6 9.64 -19.65 -19.61
N MET A 7 9.97 -18.37 -19.82
CA MET A 7 8.91 -17.36 -19.84
C MET A 7 8.04 -17.74 -21.04
N THR A 8 6.95 -18.46 -20.83
CA THR A 8 5.92 -18.64 -21.85
C THR A 8 5.37 -17.25 -22.15
N SER A 9 5.72 -16.70 -23.32
CA SER A 9 5.05 -15.52 -23.86
C SER A 9 3.55 -15.78 -23.84
N LEU A 10 2.77 -14.83 -23.29
CA LEU A 10 1.32 -14.90 -23.33
C LEU A 10 0.85 -15.12 -24.79
N PRO A 11 -0.25 -15.85 -25.01
CA PRO A 11 -0.76 -16.08 -26.37
C PRO A 11 -1.06 -14.75 -27.05
N ALA A 12 -0.71 -14.67 -28.34
CA ALA A 12 -1.07 -13.52 -29.17
C ALA A 12 -2.54 -13.60 -29.57
N ALA A 13 -3.24 -12.47 -29.53
CA ALA A 13 -4.63 -12.40 -29.96
C ALA A 13 -4.74 -12.56 -31.49
N ASP A 14 -5.90 -13.05 -31.95
CA ASP A 14 -6.32 -13.09 -33.35
C ASP A 14 -7.15 -11.83 -33.65
N PRO A 15 -6.58 -10.85 -34.39
CA PRO A 15 -7.26 -9.57 -34.63
C PRO A 15 -8.57 -9.72 -35.41
N GLU A 16 -8.65 -10.67 -36.37
CA GLU A 16 -9.85 -10.85 -37.19
C GLU A 16 -11.02 -11.40 -36.36
N LYS A 17 -10.74 -12.36 -35.49
CA LYS A 17 -11.76 -12.89 -34.57
C LYS A 17 -12.23 -11.83 -33.58
N LEU A 18 -11.32 -11.01 -33.10
CA LEU A 18 -11.62 -9.95 -32.15
C LEU A 18 -12.47 -8.84 -32.79
N ASP A 19 -12.12 -8.40 -34.00
CA ASP A 19 -12.91 -7.42 -34.75
C ASP A 19 -14.32 -7.94 -35.07
N ARG A 20 -14.43 -9.22 -35.44
CA ARG A 20 -15.73 -9.85 -35.66
C ARG A 20 -16.57 -9.86 -34.39
N LEU A 21 -15.98 -10.23 -33.26
CA LEU A 21 -16.66 -10.21 -31.96
C LEU A 21 -17.19 -8.81 -31.65
N ILE A 22 -16.33 -7.79 -31.72
CA ILE A 22 -16.67 -6.39 -31.43
C ILE A 22 -17.82 -5.93 -32.34
N ALA A 23 -17.73 -6.18 -33.64
CA ALA A 23 -18.77 -5.78 -34.60
C ALA A 23 -20.13 -6.46 -34.34
N GLU A 24 -20.14 -7.69 -33.84
CA GLU A 24 -21.37 -8.42 -33.53
C GLU A 24 -22.01 -7.96 -32.22
N VAL A 25 -21.22 -7.82 -31.15
CA VAL A 25 -21.77 -7.41 -29.85
C VAL A 25 -22.26 -5.97 -29.84
N THR A 26 -21.58 -5.07 -30.56
CA THR A 26 -22.00 -3.67 -30.71
C THR A 26 -23.33 -3.54 -31.47
N ARG A 27 -23.59 -4.42 -32.45
CA ARG A 27 -24.87 -4.45 -33.18
C ARG A 27 -26.02 -5.07 -32.38
N SER A 28 -25.73 -5.97 -31.45
CA SER A 28 -26.74 -6.76 -30.74
C SER A 28 -27.60 -5.99 -29.72
N GLY A 29 -27.24 -4.75 -29.39
CA GLY A 29 -28.07 -3.86 -28.60
C GLY A 29 -28.36 -4.30 -27.15
N GLY A 30 -27.63 -5.28 -26.59
CA GLY A 30 -27.70 -5.59 -25.15
C GLY A 30 -28.75 -6.63 -24.71
N ALA A 31 -28.95 -7.72 -25.46
CA ALA A 31 -29.59 -8.92 -24.89
C ALA A 31 -28.63 -9.65 -23.92
N GLU A 32 -28.33 -9.01 -22.79
CA GLU A 32 -27.21 -9.31 -21.86
C GLU A 32 -27.17 -10.77 -21.36
N MET A 33 -28.28 -11.34 -20.88
CA MET A 33 -28.30 -12.72 -20.35
C MET A 33 -28.10 -13.82 -21.41
N ALA A 34 -28.53 -13.60 -22.66
CA ALA A 34 -28.41 -14.62 -23.71
C ALA A 34 -27.02 -14.60 -24.37
N ASN A 35 -26.31 -13.47 -24.24
CA ASN A 35 -25.08 -13.21 -24.99
C ASN A 35 -23.82 -13.27 -24.12
N ALA A 36 -23.93 -13.38 -22.79
CA ALA A 36 -22.79 -13.47 -21.89
C ALA A 36 -21.90 -14.70 -22.15
N GLN A 37 -22.46 -15.91 -22.19
CA GLN A 37 -21.66 -17.13 -22.46
C GLN A 37 -21.05 -17.11 -23.87
N PRO A 38 -21.80 -16.79 -24.96
CA PRO A 38 -21.21 -16.64 -26.29
C PRO A 38 -20.11 -15.58 -26.36
N PHE A 39 -20.27 -14.45 -25.64
CA PHE A 39 -19.26 -13.41 -25.56
C PHE A 39 -17.97 -13.93 -24.93
N VAL A 40 -18.05 -14.57 -23.75
CA VAL A 40 -16.88 -15.12 -23.05
C VAL A 40 -16.16 -16.17 -23.89
N MET A 41 -16.90 -17.09 -24.53
CA MET A 41 -16.29 -18.12 -25.40
C MET A 41 -15.54 -17.50 -26.58
N ARG A 42 -16.14 -16.50 -27.24
CA ARG A 42 -15.51 -15.86 -28.41
C ARG A 42 -14.37 -14.95 -28.03
N LEU A 43 -14.46 -14.26 -26.89
CA LEU A 43 -13.38 -13.43 -26.36
C LEU A 43 -12.16 -14.30 -26.03
N THR A 44 -12.37 -15.41 -25.33
CA THR A 44 -11.29 -16.35 -25.00
C THR A 44 -10.69 -17.00 -26.25
N ASP A 45 -11.50 -17.35 -27.27
CA ASP A 45 -10.99 -17.85 -28.56
C ASP A 45 -10.17 -16.79 -29.30
N ALA A 46 -10.63 -15.54 -29.34
CA ALA A 46 -9.92 -14.43 -29.97
C ALA A 46 -8.61 -14.10 -29.24
N LEU A 47 -8.53 -14.29 -27.92
CA LEU A 47 -7.32 -14.07 -27.13
C LEU A 47 -6.39 -15.31 -27.05
N GLY A 48 -6.74 -16.43 -27.71
CA GLY A 48 -5.97 -17.67 -27.64
C GLY A 48 -5.95 -18.32 -26.25
N LEU A 49 -7.01 -18.12 -25.47
CA LEU A 49 -7.17 -18.60 -24.10
C LEU A 49 -7.94 -19.93 -24.04
N PRO A 50 -7.72 -20.75 -23.01
CA PRO A 50 -8.53 -21.94 -22.76
C PRO A 50 -10.01 -21.59 -22.61
N GLN A 51 -10.88 -22.48 -23.05
CA GLN A 51 -12.34 -22.36 -22.96
C GLN A 51 -12.88 -22.95 -21.65
N PRO A 52 -14.02 -22.46 -21.13
CA PRO A 52 -14.70 -23.09 -20.00
C PRO A 52 -15.12 -24.53 -20.34
N ASP A 53 -15.00 -25.43 -19.35
CA ASP A 53 -15.46 -26.81 -19.44
C ASP A 53 -16.99 -26.89 -19.32
N PHE A 54 -17.56 -28.00 -19.81
CA PHE A 54 -18.96 -28.31 -19.56
C PHE A 54 -19.21 -28.51 -18.06
N ALA A 55 -20.24 -27.85 -17.52
CA ALA A 55 -20.62 -28.02 -16.13
C ALA A 55 -21.05 -29.48 -15.86
N THR A 56 -20.53 -30.05 -14.79
CA THR A 56 -20.86 -31.41 -14.33
C THR A 56 -21.78 -31.37 -13.10
N GLU A 57 -22.46 -32.49 -12.80
CA GLU A 57 -23.28 -32.64 -11.59
C GLU A 57 -22.44 -32.51 -10.31
N GLU A 58 -21.17 -32.93 -10.36
CA GLU A 58 -20.21 -32.77 -9.28
C GLU A 58 -19.67 -31.32 -9.25
N ASN A 59 -20.38 -30.42 -8.57
CA ASN A 59 -20.01 -28.99 -8.49
C ASN A 59 -18.55 -28.75 -8.02
N ALA A 60 -17.96 -29.67 -7.25
CA ALA A 60 -16.56 -29.61 -6.84
C ALA A 60 -15.55 -29.68 -7.99
N ARG A 61 -15.92 -30.25 -9.15
CA ARG A 61 -15.04 -30.37 -10.34
C ARG A 61 -15.18 -29.21 -11.33
N ASN A 62 -16.15 -28.32 -11.13
CA ASN A 62 -16.43 -27.20 -12.01
C ASN A 62 -15.42 -26.04 -11.76
N ASP A 63 -14.12 -26.32 -11.91
CA ASP A 63 -13.01 -25.39 -11.64
C ASP A 63 -12.85 -24.33 -12.72
N TYR A 64 -13.30 -24.60 -13.96
CA TYR A 64 -13.48 -23.58 -14.99
C TYR A 64 -14.77 -23.83 -15.76
N ALA A 65 -15.88 -23.23 -15.37
CA ALA A 65 -17.19 -23.51 -15.97
C ALA A 65 -18.15 -22.34 -15.87
N PHE A 66 -19.17 -22.35 -16.74
CA PHE A 66 -20.33 -21.48 -16.61
C PHE A 66 -21.30 -21.97 -15.54
N GLU A 67 -22.13 -21.05 -15.01
CA GLU A 67 -23.25 -21.37 -14.10
C GLU A 67 -22.83 -22.14 -12.84
N ARG A 68 -21.62 -21.88 -12.32
CA ARG A 68 -21.10 -22.58 -11.14
C ARG A 68 -21.97 -22.27 -9.93
N ARG A 69 -22.46 -23.32 -9.27
CA ARG A 69 -23.28 -23.17 -8.07
C ARG A 69 -22.44 -22.77 -6.87
N VAL A 70 -22.97 -21.85 -6.07
CA VAL A 70 -22.46 -21.42 -4.76
C VAL A 70 -23.63 -21.24 -3.82
N ASP A 71 -23.50 -21.62 -2.55
CA ASP A 71 -24.58 -21.49 -1.56
C ASP A 71 -24.23 -20.38 -0.56
N PHE A 72 -25.07 -19.34 -0.48
CA PHE A 72 -24.95 -18.27 0.49
C PHE A 72 -25.42 -18.75 1.85
N LYS A 73 -24.56 -18.71 2.86
CA LYS A 73 -24.89 -19.14 4.23
C LYS A 73 -25.39 -17.95 5.05
N HIS A 74 -26.53 -18.12 5.70
CA HIS A 74 -27.14 -17.10 6.55
C HIS A 74 -26.85 -17.36 8.04
N PRO A 75 -26.88 -16.32 8.92
CA PRO A 75 -26.65 -16.49 10.36
C PRO A 75 -27.65 -17.42 11.07
N ASP A 76 -28.84 -17.59 10.50
CA ASP A 76 -29.89 -18.49 10.99
C ASP A 76 -29.65 -19.97 10.62
N GLY A 77 -28.55 -20.27 9.92
CA GLY A 77 -28.20 -21.61 9.46
C GLY A 77 -28.86 -22.02 8.14
N SER A 78 -29.71 -21.19 7.55
CA SER A 78 -30.27 -21.42 6.22
C SER A 78 -29.27 -21.09 5.11
N SER A 79 -29.54 -21.56 3.89
CA SER A 79 -28.71 -21.25 2.73
C SER A 79 -29.53 -20.92 1.49
N THR A 80 -29.14 -19.89 0.75
CA THR A 80 -29.74 -19.56 -0.55
C THR A 80 -28.80 -19.98 -1.68
N PRO A 81 -29.27 -20.70 -2.71
CA PRO A 81 -28.43 -21.04 -3.86
C PRO A 81 -28.20 -19.81 -4.75
N GLY A 82 -26.98 -19.67 -5.24
CA GLY A 82 -26.54 -18.71 -6.24
C GLY A 82 -25.78 -19.39 -7.38
N ARG A 83 -25.57 -18.67 -8.49
CA ARG A 83 -24.83 -19.15 -9.65
C ARG A 83 -23.91 -18.07 -10.19
N ILE A 84 -22.64 -18.40 -10.30
CA ILE A 84 -21.64 -17.54 -10.93
C ILE A 84 -21.75 -17.73 -12.43
N ASP A 85 -21.87 -16.64 -13.20
CA ASP A 85 -21.99 -16.72 -14.66
C ASP A 85 -20.81 -17.45 -15.28
N CYS A 86 -19.57 -17.06 -14.95
CA CYS A 86 -18.37 -17.82 -15.32
C CYS A 86 -17.35 -17.79 -14.18
N TYR A 87 -16.91 -18.98 -13.75
CA TYR A 87 -15.93 -19.13 -12.68
C TYR A 87 -14.68 -19.82 -13.20
N ARG A 88 -13.51 -19.27 -12.87
CA ARG A 88 -12.21 -19.90 -13.07
C ARG A 88 -11.43 -19.90 -11.75
N ARG A 89 -11.23 -21.08 -11.18
CA ARG A 89 -10.54 -21.27 -9.91
C ARG A 89 -9.13 -20.69 -9.94
N GLY A 90 -8.79 -19.93 -8.90
CA GLY A 90 -7.48 -19.29 -8.76
C GLY A 90 -7.27 -18.09 -9.68
N SER A 91 -8.26 -17.68 -10.48
CA SER A 91 -8.14 -16.59 -11.46
C SER A 91 -9.23 -15.56 -11.30
N SER A 92 -10.48 -15.87 -11.64
CA SER A 92 -11.53 -14.86 -11.67
C SER A 92 -12.95 -15.40 -11.43
N ILE A 93 -13.79 -14.50 -10.94
CA ILE A 93 -15.25 -14.56 -11.10
C ILE A 93 -15.61 -13.55 -12.18
N LEU A 94 -16.46 -13.96 -13.12
CA LEU A 94 -17.07 -13.07 -14.10
C LEU A 94 -18.58 -13.09 -13.90
N GLU A 95 -19.16 -11.91 -13.72
CA GLU A 95 -20.59 -11.68 -13.60
C GLU A 95 -21.06 -10.75 -14.73
N ALA A 96 -22.05 -11.18 -15.49
CA ALA A 96 -22.68 -10.33 -16.50
C ALA A 96 -23.80 -9.52 -15.86
N LYS A 97 -23.87 -8.23 -16.23
CA LYS A 97 -24.94 -7.36 -15.80
C LYS A 97 -26.30 -7.93 -16.20
N GLN A 98 -27.22 -8.02 -15.23
CA GLN A 98 -28.62 -8.34 -15.49
C GLN A 98 -29.45 -7.06 -15.47
N SER A 99 -29.93 -6.62 -16.63
CA SER A 99 -30.95 -5.57 -16.72
C SER A 99 -32.26 -6.01 -16.04
N ALA A 100 -32.38 -5.76 -14.73
CA ALA A 100 -33.61 -6.02 -14.00
C ALA A 100 -34.69 -5.02 -14.42
N ASN A 101 -35.61 -5.48 -15.28
CA ASN A 101 -36.93 -4.87 -15.42
C ASN A 101 -37.99 -5.96 -15.31
N ARG A 102 -38.15 -6.48 -14.09
CA ARG A 102 -39.27 -7.36 -13.71
C ARG A 102 -40.14 -6.69 -12.65
N GLN A 103 -40.43 -5.39 -12.82
CA GLN A 103 -41.61 -4.79 -12.19
C GLN A 103 -42.72 -4.68 -13.24
N SER A 104 -43.81 -5.38 -12.95
CA SER A 104 -45.01 -5.49 -13.79
C SER A 104 -45.58 -4.12 -14.17
N ARG A 105 -45.45 -3.71 -15.44
CA ARG A 105 -46.49 -2.88 -16.04
C ARG A 105 -47.68 -3.81 -16.31
N LYS A 106 -48.68 -3.79 -15.44
CA LYS A 106 -50.03 -4.23 -15.80
C LYS A 106 -50.49 -3.31 -16.94
N LYS A 107 -50.24 -3.70 -18.19
CA LYS A 107 -50.97 -3.13 -19.33
C LYS A 107 -52.42 -3.58 -19.17
N SER A 108 -53.37 -2.66 -19.33
CA SER A 108 -54.80 -2.97 -19.28
C SER A 108 -55.14 -3.97 -20.39
N ALA A 109 -56.04 -4.91 -20.11
CA ALA A 109 -56.43 -5.98 -21.03
C ALA A 109 -56.93 -5.46 -22.40
N GLU A 110 -57.45 -4.23 -22.43
CA GLU A 110 -57.95 -3.58 -23.65
C GLU A 110 -56.84 -3.18 -24.64
N GLN A 111 -55.60 -2.93 -24.18
CA GLN A 111 -54.48 -2.59 -25.07
C GLN A 111 -53.80 -3.81 -25.70
N LEU A 112 -53.99 -5.02 -25.14
CA LEU A 112 -53.42 -6.26 -25.67
C LEU A 112 -54.26 -6.88 -26.80
N ALA A 113 -55.54 -6.51 -26.92
CA ALA A 113 -56.45 -7.10 -27.91
C ALA A 113 -56.26 -6.57 -29.35
N LEU A 114 -55.50 -5.48 -29.54
CA LEU A 114 -55.32 -4.78 -30.83
C LEU A 114 -53.94 -5.02 -31.49
N LEU A 115 -53.09 -5.84 -30.89
CA LEU A 115 -51.73 -6.12 -31.32
C LEU A 115 -51.61 -7.64 -31.57
N GLY A 116 -51.03 -8.06 -32.70
CA GLY A 116 -50.84 -9.48 -33.01
C GLY A 116 -50.05 -10.23 -31.93
N GLU A 117 -50.12 -11.57 -31.90
CA GLU A 117 -49.64 -12.41 -30.78
C GLU A 117 -48.20 -12.09 -30.32
N ASP A 118 -47.32 -11.62 -31.22
CA ASP A 118 -45.93 -11.28 -30.92
C ASP A 118 -45.70 -9.80 -30.52
N ALA A 119 -46.65 -8.90 -30.78
CA ALA A 119 -46.50 -7.47 -30.49
C ALA A 119 -46.64 -7.14 -28.99
N GLY A 120 -47.10 -8.11 -28.18
CA GLY A 120 -47.02 -8.07 -26.71
C GLY A 120 -45.64 -8.41 -26.14
N GLN A 121 -44.71 -8.95 -26.94
CA GLN A 121 -43.42 -9.49 -26.50
C GLN A 121 -42.23 -8.51 -26.63
N MET A 122 -42.49 -7.20 -26.74
CA MET A 122 -41.40 -6.21 -26.64
C MET A 122 -40.84 -6.17 -25.22
N LYS A 123 -39.57 -6.56 -25.07
CA LYS A 123 -38.83 -6.49 -23.81
C LYS A 123 -38.83 -5.05 -23.26
N PRO A 124 -38.94 -4.85 -21.94
CA PRO A 124 -38.88 -3.51 -21.35
C PRO A 124 -37.59 -2.79 -21.75
N GLY A 125 -37.67 -1.47 -21.99
CA GLY A 125 -36.54 -0.67 -22.42
C GLY A 125 -35.35 -0.73 -21.45
N HIS A 126 -34.15 -0.83 -22.02
CA HIS A 126 -32.87 -0.85 -21.32
C HIS A 126 -32.63 0.45 -20.54
N ALA A 127 -31.92 0.36 -19.41
CA ALA A 127 -31.34 1.56 -18.81
C ALA A 127 -30.41 2.23 -19.83
N ARG A 128 -30.52 3.54 -20.03
CA ARG A 128 -29.66 4.27 -20.96
C ARG A 128 -28.20 4.14 -20.48
N ARG A 129 -27.33 3.59 -21.32
CA ARG A 129 -25.89 3.44 -21.04
C ARG A 129 -25.30 4.79 -20.60
N GLY A 130 -24.53 4.81 -19.52
CA GLY A 130 -23.92 6.02 -18.95
C GLY A 130 -24.86 6.95 -18.17
N GLY A 131 -26.06 6.50 -17.78
CA GLY A 131 -26.90 7.21 -16.81
C GLY A 131 -26.85 6.58 -15.41
N ARG A 132 -27.27 7.31 -14.36
CA ARG A 132 -27.22 6.84 -12.95
C ARG A 132 -27.75 5.43 -12.73
N ARG A 133 -28.88 5.09 -13.36
CA ARG A 133 -29.50 3.75 -13.27
C ARG A 133 -28.67 2.64 -13.93
N TRP A 134 -27.81 2.98 -14.88
CA TRP A 134 -26.86 2.04 -15.46
C TRP A 134 -25.72 1.75 -14.47
N ASP A 135 -25.17 2.78 -13.81
CA ASP A 135 -24.14 2.65 -12.78
C ASP A 135 -24.65 1.84 -11.58
N GLU A 136 -25.88 2.09 -11.11
CA GLU A 136 -26.51 1.31 -10.03
C GLU A 136 -26.52 -0.20 -10.32
N VAL A 137 -26.81 -0.59 -11.56
CA VAL A 137 -26.85 -2.00 -11.94
C VAL A 137 -25.44 -2.60 -12.05
N MET A 138 -24.44 -1.82 -12.48
CA MET A 138 -23.04 -2.27 -12.48
C MET A 138 -22.53 -2.49 -11.05
N VAL A 139 -22.86 -1.57 -10.14
CA VAL A 139 -22.53 -1.68 -8.71
C VAL A 139 -23.19 -2.90 -8.08
N GLU A 140 -24.45 -3.20 -8.41
CA GLU A 140 -25.13 -4.38 -7.89
C GLU A 140 -24.52 -5.68 -8.43
N ALA A 141 -24.19 -5.74 -9.73
CA ALA A 141 -23.52 -6.90 -10.33
C ALA A 141 -22.13 -7.13 -9.70
N ARG A 142 -21.39 -6.06 -9.42
CA ARG A 142 -20.13 -6.13 -8.66
C ARG A 142 -20.35 -6.71 -7.26
N ARG A 143 -21.33 -6.17 -6.51
CA ARG A 143 -21.65 -6.63 -5.15
C ARG A 143 -22.02 -8.11 -5.13
N GLN A 144 -22.77 -8.55 -6.15
CA GLN A 144 -23.14 -9.95 -6.33
C GLN A 144 -21.90 -10.83 -6.55
N ALA A 145 -20.97 -10.41 -7.41
CA ALA A 145 -19.70 -11.11 -7.63
C ALA A 145 -18.82 -11.18 -6.37
N GLU A 146 -18.76 -10.10 -5.57
CA GLU A 146 -18.05 -10.08 -4.29
C GLU A 146 -18.67 -11.06 -3.28
N ASN A 147 -20.01 -11.13 -3.22
CA ASN A 147 -20.72 -12.10 -2.37
C ASN A 147 -20.46 -13.55 -2.82
N TYR A 148 -20.35 -13.79 -4.14
CA TYR A 148 -19.94 -15.10 -4.65
C TYR A 148 -18.52 -15.46 -4.23
N ALA A 149 -17.57 -14.52 -4.32
CA ALA A 149 -16.19 -14.75 -3.87
C ALA A 149 -16.14 -15.20 -2.40
N ARG A 150 -16.94 -14.57 -1.53
CA ARG A 150 -17.09 -14.92 -0.10
C ARG A 150 -17.77 -16.25 0.16
N SER A 151 -18.53 -16.75 -0.80
CA SER A 151 -19.29 -18.01 -0.68
C SER A 151 -18.57 -19.21 -1.30
N LEU A 152 -17.39 -19.00 -1.89
CA LEU A 152 -16.55 -20.09 -2.40
C LEU A 152 -16.01 -20.96 -1.26
N PRO A 153 -15.66 -22.23 -1.54
CA PRO A 153 -15.00 -23.07 -0.55
C PRO A 153 -13.68 -22.45 -0.08
N VAL A 154 -13.39 -22.53 1.22
CA VAL A 154 -12.15 -21.98 1.81
C VAL A 154 -10.89 -22.53 1.13
N SER A 155 -10.91 -23.80 0.68
CA SER A 155 -9.80 -24.44 -0.03
C SER A 155 -9.54 -23.89 -1.44
N HIS A 156 -10.45 -23.09 -1.99
CA HIS A 156 -10.25 -22.41 -3.27
C HIS A 156 -9.51 -21.08 -3.10
N GLY A 157 -9.53 -20.52 -1.88
CA GLY A 157 -9.16 -19.13 -1.64
C GLY A 157 -10.10 -18.16 -2.35
N TYR A 158 -9.78 -16.87 -2.25
CA TYR A 158 -10.48 -15.82 -2.97
C TYR A 158 -9.84 -15.62 -4.34
N PRO A 159 -10.63 -15.55 -5.44
CA PRO A 159 -10.10 -15.28 -6.76
C PRO A 159 -9.41 -13.90 -6.79
N PRO A 160 -8.22 -13.75 -7.42
CA PRO A 160 -7.55 -12.47 -7.52
C PRO A 160 -8.36 -11.41 -8.26
N PHE A 161 -9.23 -11.80 -9.20
CA PHE A 161 -10.01 -10.86 -10.02
C PHE A 161 -11.52 -11.07 -9.95
N ILE A 162 -12.26 -9.97 -10.05
CA ILE A 162 -13.68 -9.91 -10.39
C ILE A 162 -13.82 -9.15 -11.71
N LEU A 163 -14.58 -9.71 -12.65
CA LEU A 163 -14.92 -9.10 -13.92
C LEU A 163 -16.43 -8.86 -13.96
N VAL A 164 -16.86 -7.61 -14.16
CA VAL A 164 -18.27 -7.28 -14.37
C VAL A 164 -18.46 -6.89 -15.82
N VAL A 165 -19.33 -7.60 -16.54
CA VAL A 165 -19.46 -7.45 -18.00
C VAL A 165 -20.81 -6.90 -18.39
N ASP A 166 -20.80 -5.77 -19.09
CA ASP A 166 -21.92 -5.28 -19.89
C ASP A 166 -21.63 -5.61 -21.36
N VAL A 167 -22.24 -6.68 -21.85
CA VAL A 167 -21.94 -7.26 -23.17
C VAL A 167 -22.20 -6.24 -24.29
N GLY A 168 -21.15 -5.97 -25.06
CA GLY A 168 -21.19 -4.97 -26.14
C GLY A 168 -21.08 -3.53 -25.66
N ASN A 169 -20.58 -3.31 -24.45
CA ASN A 169 -20.28 -1.99 -23.91
C ASN A 169 -18.92 -1.97 -23.18
N VAL A 170 -18.82 -2.61 -22.02
CA VAL A 170 -17.65 -2.50 -21.13
C VAL A 170 -17.40 -3.78 -20.32
N ILE A 171 -16.13 -4.03 -19.99
CA ILE A 171 -15.68 -4.96 -18.95
C ILE A 171 -15.08 -4.12 -17.82
N GLU A 172 -15.65 -4.18 -16.62
CA GLU A 172 -15.05 -3.59 -15.42
C GLU A 172 -14.17 -4.62 -14.72
N VAL A 173 -12.92 -4.23 -14.42
CA VAL A 173 -11.93 -5.12 -13.81
C VAL A 173 -11.63 -4.68 -12.38
N PHE A 174 -11.76 -5.61 -11.44
CA PHE A 174 -11.44 -5.41 -10.04
C PHE A 174 -10.44 -6.47 -9.56
N ALA A 175 -9.52 -6.11 -8.67
CA ALA A 175 -8.50 -7.01 -8.16
C ALA A 175 -8.39 -6.97 -6.63
N ASP A 176 -8.16 -8.13 -6.01
CA ASP A 176 -7.78 -8.28 -4.60
C ASP A 176 -6.65 -9.32 -4.50
N PHE A 177 -5.40 -8.85 -4.55
CA PHE A 177 -4.21 -9.70 -4.39
C PHE A 177 -3.92 -10.07 -2.93
N SER A 178 -4.61 -9.48 -1.95
CA SER A 178 -4.42 -9.80 -0.53
C SER A 178 -4.92 -11.20 -0.17
N GLY A 179 -5.78 -11.78 -1.02
CA GLY A 179 -6.42 -13.06 -0.78
C GLY A 179 -7.43 -13.03 0.37
N GLN A 180 -7.92 -11.85 0.76
CA GLN A 180 -8.92 -11.71 1.83
C GLN A 180 -10.36 -11.65 1.31
N GLY A 181 -10.57 -11.34 0.02
CA GLY A 181 -11.90 -11.25 -0.59
C GLY A 181 -12.75 -10.10 -0.06
N LYS A 182 -12.08 -9.09 0.50
CA LYS A 182 -12.70 -7.94 1.16
C LYS A 182 -12.50 -6.65 0.39
N ASN A 183 -11.42 -6.55 -0.39
CA ASN A 183 -10.91 -5.27 -0.90
C ASN A 183 -10.71 -5.30 -2.41
N TYR A 184 -11.68 -5.79 -3.18
CA TYR A 184 -11.63 -5.72 -4.65
C TYR A 184 -11.62 -4.26 -5.09
N ALA A 185 -10.45 -3.77 -5.53
CA ALA A 185 -10.25 -2.40 -5.98
C ALA A 185 -10.28 -2.33 -7.51
N HIS A 186 -10.65 -1.18 -8.07
CA HIS A 186 -10.55 -0.89 -9.50
C HIS A 186 -9.13 -1.19 -10.01
N PHE A 187 -9.01 -2.01 -11.06
CA PHE A 187 -7.72 -2.44 -11.58
C PHE A 187 -7.56 -2.10 -13.08
N PRO A 188 -6.41 -1.54 -13.50
CA PRO A 188 -5.22 -1.24 -12.71
C PRO A 188 -5.37 0.01 -11.84
N ASP A 189 -6.33 0.88 -12.17
CA ASP A 189 -6.64 2.09 -11.43
C ASP A 189 -8.08 2.58 -11.71
N ARG A 190 -8.54 3.58 -10.96
CA ARG A 190 -9.90 4.15 -11.08
C ARG A 190 -10.20 4.82 -12.43
N ARG A 191 -9.20 5.20 -13.23
CA ARG A 191 -9.40 5.84 -14.54
C ARG A 191 -9.46 4.82 -15.67
N SER A 192 -8.79 3.69 -15.54
CA SER A 192 -8.60 2.71 -16.63
C SER A 192 -9.16 1.30 -16.35
N TYR A 193 -9.94 1.13 -15.28
CA TYR A 193 -10.59 -0.16 -14.94
C TYR A 193 -11.72 -0.57 -15.87
N ARG A 194 -12.28 0.38 -16.63
CA ARG A 194 -13.32 0.17 -17.63
C ARG A 194 -12.67 -0.10 -18.98
N ILE A 195 -12.80 -1.33 -19.47
CA ILE A 195 -12.32 -1.73 -20.80
C ILE A 195 -13.52 -1.70 -21.74
N THR A 196 -13.58 -0.71 -22.62
CA THR A 196 -14.60 -0.64 -23.66
C THR A 196 -14.37 -1.71 -24.73
N MET A 197 -15.38 -1.99 -25.55
CA MET A 197 -15.22 -2.95 -26.64
C MET A 197 -14.13 -2.52 -27.65
N ASP A 198 -13.93 -1.21 -27.84
CA ASP A 198 -12.88 -0.72 -28.74
C ASP A 198 -11.47 -0.86 -28.14
N ASP A 199 -11.34 -0.73 -26.81
CA ASP A 199 -10.08 -0.92 -26.09
C ASP A 199 -9.55 -2.36 -26.21
N LEU A 200 -10.40 -3.34 -26.55
CA LEU A 200 -9.96 -4.72 -26.80
C LEU A 200 -8.94 -4.80 -27.95
N ARG A 201 -8.89 -3.82 -28.85
CA ARG A 201 -7.88 -3.76 -29.92
C ARG A 201 -6.48 -3.40 -29.43
N ASP A 202 -6.35 -2.85 -28.23
CA ASP A 202 -5.06 -2.50 -27.64
C ASP A 202 -4.32 -3.75 -27.16
N GLU A 203 -3.07 -3.93 -27.62
CA GLU A 203 -2.22 -5.06 -27.25
C GLU A 203 -1.97 -5.15 -25.74
N ALA A 204 -1.85 -4.03 -25.03
CA ALA A 204 -1.66 -4.01 -23.58
C ALA A 204 -2.92 -4.49 -22.84
N ILE A 205 -4.11 -4.22 -23.38
CA ILE A 205 -5.38 -4.72 -22.85
C ILE A 205 -5.51 -6.22 -23.09
N GLN A 206 -5.15 -6.69 -24.30
CA GLN A 206 -5.14 -8.12 -24.64
C GLN A 206 -4.19 -8.90 -23.72
N GLN A 207 -2.97 -8.40 -23.51
CA GLN A 207 -2.01 -9.01 -22.59
C GLN A 207 -2.51 -9.02 -21.15
N ARG A 208 -3.15 -7.94 -20.70
CA ARG A 208 -3.74 -7.86 -19.35
C ARG A 208 -4.85 -8.90 -19.16
N LEU A 209 -5.79 -8.99 -20.10
CA LEU A 209 -6.84 -10.00 -20.06
C LEU A 209 -6.25 -11.42 -20.12
N ALA A 210 -5.26 -11.67 -20.98
CA ALA A 210 -4.59 -12.96 -21.04
C ALA A 210 -3.90 -13.33 -19.71
N ALA A 211 -3.22 -12.36 -19.08
CA ALA A 211 -2.60 -12.55 -17.78
C ALA A 211 -3.62 -12.82 -16.67
N ILE A 212 -4.77 -12.13 -16.64
CA ILE A 212 -5.87 -12.42 -15.70
C ILE A 212 -6.27 -13.90 -15.77
N TRP A 213 -6.37 -14.46 -16.98
CA TRP A 213 -6.74 -15.86 -17.19
C TRP A 213 -5.63 -16.87 -16.85
N LEU A 214 -4.39 -16.60 -17.24
CA LEU A 214 -3.31 -17.61 -17.22
C LEU A 214 -2.37 -17.49 -16.01
N ASP A 215 -2.04 -16.28 -15.60
CA ASP A 215 -1.12 -15.99 -14.50
C ASP A 215 -1.56 -14.70 -13.77
N PRO A 216 -2.70 -14.71 -13.06
CA PRO A 216 -3.28 -13.52 -12.45
C PRO A 216 -2.33 -12.84 -11.47
N HIS A 217 -1.50 -13.60 -10.75
CA HIS A 217 -0.53 -13.06 -9.79
C HIS A 217 0.69 -12.40 -10.47
N SER A 218 0.91 -12.59 -11.77
CA SER A 218 1.90 -11.78 -12.52
C SER A 218 1.51 -10.30 -12.62
N LEU A 219 0.22 -10.00 -12.46
CA LEU A 219 -0.32 -8.65 -12.45
C LEU A 219 -0.30 -8.01 -11.06
N ASP A 220 0.11 -8.74 -10.02
CA ASP A 220 0.24 -8.21 -8.66
C ASP A 220 1.31 -7.12 -8.62
N PRO A 221 0.93 -5.84 -8.39
CA PRO A 221 1.89 -4.75 -8.30
C PRO A 221 2.91 -4.98 -7.17
N ALA A 222 2.51 -5.64 -6.08
CA ALA A 222 3.39 -5.93 -4.95
C ALA A 222 4.53 -6.88 -5.34
N LYS A 223 4.27 -7.84 -6.23
CA LYS A 223 5.29 -8.78 -6.71
C LYS A 223 6.32 -8.09 -7.60
N LYS A 224 5.87 -7.24 -8.54
CA LYS A 224 6.77 -6.43 -9.38
C LYS A 224 7.60 -5.46 -8.54
N SER A 225 6.95 -4.78 -7.59
CA SER A 225 7.61 -3.90 -6.63
C SER A 225 8.68 -4.63 -5.83
N ALA A 226 8.39 -5.84 -5.34
CA ALA A 226 9.32 -6.66 -4.57
C ALA A 226 10.56 -7.08 -5.37
N GLU A 227 10.41 -7.40 -6.66
CA GLU A 227 11.54 -7.74 -7.54
C GLU A 227 12.48 -6.53 -7.77
N VAL A 228 11.91 -5.37 -8.12
CA VAL A 228 12.66 -4.12 -8.31
C VAL A 228 13.36 -3.70 -7.02
N THR A 229 12.63 -3.77 -5.92
CA THR A 229 13.12 -3.53 -4.56
C THR A 229 14.35 -4.36 -4.21
N ARG A 230 14.34 -5.66 -4.54
CA ARG A 230 15.43 -6.56 -4.17
C ARG A 230 16.71 -6.20 -4.91
N ASP A 231 16.63 -5.91 -6.20
CA ASP A 231 17.79 -5.48 -6.99
C ASP A 231 18.39 -4.18 -6.42
N ILE A 232 17.53 -3.21 -6.06
CA ILE A 232 17.94 -1.96 -5.40
C ILE A 232 18.64 -2.25 -4.07
N ALA A 233 18.09 -3.14 -3.23
CA ALA A 233 18.66 -3.54 -1.95
C ALA A 233 20.11 -3.99 -2.08
N GLU A 234 20.35 -4.89 -3.04
CA GLU A 234 21.65 -5.50 -3.27
C GLU A 234 22.67 -4.45 -3.73
N ARG A 235 22.24 -3.45 -4.52
CA ARG A 235 23.08 -2.32 -4.95
C ARG A 235 23.47 -1.42 -3.79
N LEU A 236 22.49 -1.00 -2.99
CA LEU A 236 22.73 -0.16 -1.80
C LEU A 236 23.63 -0.87 -0.79
N ALA A 237 23.46 -2.17 -0.61
CA ALA A 237 24.34 -2.98 0.25
C ALA A 237 25.79 -3.01 -0.27
N ARG A 238 26.00 -3.07 -1.61
CA ARG A 238 27.34 -2.96 -2.21
C ARG A 238 27.97 -1.59 -1.94
N ILE A 239 27.20 -0.51 -2.03
CA ILE A 239 27.67 0.86 -1.75
C ILE A 239 27.99 1.03 -0.25
N ALA A 240 27.09 0.61 0.64
CA ALA A 240 27.29 0.66 2.08
C ALA A 240 28.58 -0.07 2.50
N LYS A 241 28.81 -1.26 1.93
CA LYS A 241 30.04 -2.05 2.17
C LYS A 241 31.32 -1.33 1.69
N ARG A 242 31.27 -0.55 0.60
CA ARG A 242 32.42 0.23 0.12
C ARG A 242 32.79 1.39 1.04
N LEU A 243 31.80 1.94 1.73
CA LEU A 243 31.92 3.06 2.68
C LEU A 243 32.20 2.60 4.12
N GLU A 244 31.92 1.34 4.43
CA GLU A 244 32.13 0.72 5.75
C GLU A 244 33.60 0.82 6.20
N GLY A 245 33.80 1.14 7.47
CA GLY A 245 35.13 1.31 8.08
C GLY A 245 35.87 2.60 7.67
N LYS A 246 35.34 3.39 6.72
CA LYS A 246 35.92 4.67 6.29
C LYS A 246 35.14 5.88 6.79
N HIS A 247 33.85 5.71 7.05
CA HIS A 247 32.93 6.77 7.45
C HIS A 247 32.07 6.33 8.63
N ASP A 248 31.53 7.30 9.36
CA ASP A 248 30.60 7.04 10.45
C ASP A 248 29.31 6.38 9.89
N PRO A 249 28.78 5.33 10.53
CA PRO A 249 27.55 4.67 10.08
C PRO A 249 26.35 5.61 9.90
N LYS A 250 26.27 6.69 10.69
CA LYS A 250 25.26 7.73 10.56
C LYS A 250 25.45 8.52 9.26
N ASP A 251 26.67 8.93 8.95
CA ASP A 251 26.98 9.65 7.70
C ASP A 251 26.64 8.80 6.47
N VAL A 252 26.96 7.50 6.51
CA VAL A 252 26.63 6.56 5.42
C VAL A 252 25.12 6.43 5.25
N ALA A 253 24.38 6.30 6.34
CA ALA A 253 22.92 6.22 6.30
C ALA A 253 22.30 7.47 5.68
N GLU A 254 22.71 8.65 6.15
CA GLU A 254 22.20 9.92 5.64
C GLU A 254 22.54 10.14 4.15
N PHE A 255 23.76 9.79 3.74
CA PHE A 255 24.17 9.86 2.35
C PHE A 255 23.31 8.96 1.44
N LEU A 256 23.08 7.71 1.85
CA LEU A 256 22.24 6.78 1.09
C LEU A 256 20.77 7.24 1.05
N MET A 257 20.22 7.77 2.15
CA MET A 257 18.86 8.32 2.19
C MET A 257 18.70 9.49 1.21
N ARG A 258 19.68 10.39 1.11
CA ARG A 258 19.64 11.50 0.14
C ARG A 258 19.68 10.98 -1.29
N CYS A 259 20.56 10.02 -1.60
CA CYS A 259 20.62 9.40 -2.92
C CYS A 259 19.27 8.75 -3.30
N LEU A 260 18.71 7.96 -2.39
CA LEU A 260 17.41 7.29 -2.57
C LEU A 260 16.29 8.30 -2.86
N PHE A 261 16.20 9.35 -2.06
CA PHE A 261 15.18 10.36 -2.26
C PHE A 261 15.39 11.15 -3.56
N THR A 262 16.63 11.44 -3.95
CA THR A 262 16.90 12.11 -5.23
C THR A 262 16.48 11.25 -6.42
N MET A 263 16.70 9.93 -6.39
CA MET A 263 16.20 9.00 -7.42
C MET A 263 14.66 8.95 -7.44
N PHE A 264 14.03 8.90 -6.27
CA PHE A 264 12.56 9.00 -6.20
C PHE A 264 12.06 10.32 -6.78
N ALA A 265 12.70 11.44 -6.45
CA ALA A 265 12.28 12.78 -6.85
C ALA A 265 12.32 13.00 -8.38
N GLU A 266 13.27 12.42 -9.11
CA GLU A 266 13.30 12.52 -10.58
C GLU A 266 12.20 11.69 -11.25
N ASP A 267 11.92 10.51 -10.72
CA ASP A 267 10.94 9.59 -11.28
C ASP A 267 9.50 10.02 -11.03
N VAL A 268 9.25 10.72 -9.93
CA VAL A 268 7.97 11.40 -9.67
C VAL A 268 7.94 12.84 -10.19
N GLU A 269 8.95 13.23 -10.97
CA GLU A 269 9.06 14.53 -11.65
C GLU A 269 9.05 15.76 -10.73
N LEU A 270 9.44 15.59 -9.46
CA LEU A 270 9.69 16.71 -8.54
C LEU A 270 10.97 17.47 -8.90
N ILE A 271 11.93 16.77 -9.50
CA ILE A 271 13.04 17.34 -10.26
C ILE A 271 12.94 16.86 -11.72
N PRO A 272 13.64 17.47 -12.69
CA PRO A 272 13.56 17.03 -14.08
C PRO A 272 13.88 15.55 -14.23
N LYS A 273 13.12 14.87 -15.09
CA LYS A 273 13.24 13.44 -15.32
C LYS A 273 14.65 13.06 -15.80
N HIS A 274 15.21 11.96 -15.27
CA HIS A 274 16.56 11.46 -15.55
C HIS A 274 17.71 12.42 -15.17
N ALA A 275 17.44 13.48 -14.41
CA ALA A 275 18.47 14.48 -14.10
C ALA A 275 19.55 13.95 -13.15
N PHE A 276 19.17 13.13 -12.17
CA PHE A 276 20.14 12.49 -11.27
C PHE A 276 20.77 11.27 -11.92
N GLU A 277 20.00 10.48 -12.68
CA GLU A 277 20.53 9.40 -13.51
C GLU A 277 21.65 9.89 -14.44
N THR A 278 21.39 10.94 -15.23
CA THR A 278 22.37 11.52 -16.17
C THR A 278 23.60 12.06 -15.43
N LEU A 279 23.39 12.71 -14.28
CA LEU A 279 24.49 13.20 -13.45
C LEU A 279 25.40 12.05 -12.99
N LEU A 280 24.82 10.94 -12.51
CA LEU A 280 25.58 9.77 -12.08
C LEU A 280 26.30 9.09 -13.26
N GLU A 281 25.67 9.04 -14.43
CA GLU A 281 26.30 8.51 -15.63
C GLU A 281 27.58 9.27 -15.99
N GLU A 282 27.55 10.60 -15.95
CA GLU A 282 28.74 11.42 -16.24
C GLU A 282 29.82 11.28 -15.15
N LEU A 283 29.41 11.18 -13.89
CA LEU A 283 30.32 11.14 -12.74
C LEU A 283 31.06 9.82 -12.59
N ARG A 284 30.57 8.71 -13.17
CA ARG A 284 31.26 7.40 -13.12
C ARG A 284 32.67 7.47 -13.70
N GLU A 285 32.87 8.29 -14.74
CA GLU A 285 34.16 8.55 -15.38
C GLU A 285 34.95 9.70 -14.71
N LYS A 286 34.31 10.44 -13.77
CA LYS A 286 34.88 11.60 -13.08
C LYS A 286 34.68 11.53 -11.54
N PRO A 287 35.16 10.48 -10.84
CA PRO A 287 34.88 10.31 -9.40
C PRO A 287 35.29 11.48 -8.51
N ARG A 288 36.33 12.24 -8.90
CA ARG A 288 36.77 13.45 -8.16
C ARG A 288 35.73 14.57 -8.13
N GLN A 289 34.82 14.61 -9.10
CA GLN A 289 33.74 15.60 -9.19
C GLN A 289 32.46 15.14 -8.49
N PHE A 290 32.41 13.89 -8.00
CA PHE A 290 31.21 13.29 -7.44
C PHE A 290 30.70 14.06 -6.23
N VAL A 291 31.54 14.25 -5.21
CA VAL A 291 31.17 14.95 -3.98
C VAL A 291 30.71 16.38 -4.29
N PRO A 292 31.52 17.27 -4.92
CA PRO A 292 31.07 18.64 -5.19
C PRO A 292 29.76 18.75 -5.98
N ALA A 293 29.53 17.83 -6.93
CA ALA A 293 28.32 17.84 -7.73
C ALA A 293 27.07 17.49 -6.91
N LEU A 294 27.13 16.46 -6.08
CA LEU A 294 26.01 16.04 -5.22
C LEU A 294 25.74 17.08 -4.13
N GLU A 295 26.80 17.61 -3.49
CA GLU A 295 26.63 18.62 -2.45
C GLU A 295 25.98 19.91 -3.01
N HIS A 296 26.33 20.31 -4.24
CA HIS A 296 25.68 21.43 -4.91
C HIS A 296 24.20 21.14 -5.17
N LEU A 297 23.89 20.00 -5.82
CA LEU A 297 22.50 19.61 -6.10
C LEU A 297 21.65 19.60 -4.84
N TRP A 298 22.13 18.98 -3.77
CA TRP A 298 21.39 18.89 -2.51
C TRP A 298 21.24 20.24 -1.81
N THR A 299 22.21 21.14 -1.96
CA THR A 299 22.07 22.53 -1.49
C THR A 299 20.94 23.24 -2.23
N VAL A 300 20.87 23.11 -3.56
CA VAL A 300 19.79 23.70 -4.37
C VAL A 300 18.44 23.04 -4.06
N MET A 301 18.39 21.73 -3.83
CA MET A 301 17.17 21.04 -3.38
C MET A 301 16.70 21.55 -2.01
N ASP A 302 17.60 21.83 -1.06
CA ASP A 302 17.24 22.35 0.27
C ASP A 302 16.67 23.78 0.21
N SER A 303 17.33 24.67 -0.54
CA SER A 303 16.96 26.09 -0.64
C SER A 303 15.88 26.39 -1.67
N GLY A 304 15.73 25.53 -2.68
CA GLY A 304 15.10 25.84 -3.95
C GLY A 304 15.97 26.76 -4.80
N GLY A 305 15.66 26.86 -6.10
CA GLY A 305 16.33 27.78 -7.02
C GLY A 305 16.81 27.14 -8.32
N TYR A 306 17.57 27.89 -9.10
CA TYR A 306 18.07 27.44 -10.40
C TYR A 306 19.26 26.49 -10.26
N GLU A 307 19.15 25.28 -10.80
CA GLU A 307 20.23 24.30 -10.91
C GLU A 307 20.85 24.36 -12.33
N PRO A 308 22.07 24.91 -12.50
CA PRO A 308 22.64 25.14 -13.81
C PRO A 308 22.92 23.86 -14.61
N ARG A 309 23.22 22.74 -13.97
CA ARG A 309 23.49 21.49 -14.70
C ARG A 309 22.24 20.91 -15.35
N MET A 310 21.10 21.11 -14.70
CA MET A 310 19.80 20.62 -15.14
C MET A 310 19.05 21.64 -16.01
N MET A 311 19.55 22.88 -16.11
CA MET A 311 18.89 24.01 -16.79
C MET A 311 17.44 24.20 -16.32
N ALA A 312 17.21 24.00 -15.02
CA ALA A 312 15.88 23.97 -14.44
C ALA A 312 15.86 24.62 -13.05
N SER A 313 14.72 25.21 -12.69
CA SER A 313 14.46 25.66 -11.32
C SER A 313 13.89 24.52 -10.50
N LEU A 314 14.60 24.12 -9.45
CA LEU A 314 14.15 23.11 -8.51
C LEU A 314 13.28 23.74 -7.42
N LYS A 315 12.21 23.02 -7.05
CA LYS A 315 11.38 23.35 -5.89
C LYS A 315 12.21 23.29 -4.62
N ARG A 316 11.77 23.98 -3.57
CA ARG A 316 12.38 23.87 -2.24
C ARG A 316 11.88 22.60 -1.54
N PHE A 317 12.76 21.62 -1.33
CA PHE A 317 12.43 20.33 -0.69
C PHE A 317 12.45 20.35 0.85
N ASN A 318 12.56 21.52 1.48
CA ASN A 318 12.93 21.66 2.89
C ASN A 318 12.24 20.68 3.87
N GLY A 319 13.06 19.92 4.60
CA GLY A 319 12.76 18.93 5.64
C GLY A 319 14.09 18.63 6.34
N SER A 320 14.18 17.73 7.33
CA SER A 320 15.47 17.46 8.00
C SER A 320 16.56 16.86 7.07
N LEU A 321 16.17 16.25 5.95
CA LEU A 321 17.02 15.42 5.09
C LEU A 321 18.14 16.19 4.35
N PHE A 322 17.83 17.33 3.72
CA PHE A 322 18.77 18.09 2.88
C PHE A 322 19.48 19.25 3.60
N LYS A 323 19.14 19.54 4.87
CA LYS A 323 19.82 20.57 5.68
C LYS A 323 21.34 20.39 5.77
N SER A 324 21.79 19.14 5.75
CA SER A 324 23.19 18.79 5.56
C SER A 324 23.35 18.26 4.15
N ALA A 325 24.07 18.98 3.29
CA ALA A 325 24.34 18.54 1.93
C ALA A 325 25.56 17.61 1.83
N LYS A 326 26.06 17.06 2.94
CA LYS A 326 27.31 16.27 2.97
C LYS A 326 27.22 15.02 2.09
N ALA A 327 28.10 14.92 1.10
CA ALA A 327 28.27 13.74 0.26
C ALA A 327 29.50 12.91 0.64
N LEU A 328 29.47 11.60 0.38
CA LEU A 328 30.58 10.70 0.65
C LEU A 328 31.30 10.31 -0.65
N PRO A 329 32.63 10.25 -0.67
CA PRO A 329 33.38 9.90 -1.87
C PRO A 329 33.15 8.44 -2.27
N LEU A 330 32.90 8.22 -3.56
CA LEU A 330 32.81 6.90 -4.18
C LEU A 330 33.81 6.79 -5.33
N ASP A 331 34.28 5.56 -5.58
CA ASP A 331 35.02 5.23 -6.79
C ASP A 331 34.07 5.04 -8.00
N GLY A 332 34.63 4.94 -9.20
CA GLY A 332 33.82 4.80 -10.43
C GLY A 332 32.85 3.62 -10.38
N ASP A 333 33.26 2.50 -9.79
CA ASP A 333 32.38 1.34 -9.57
C ASP A 333 31.24 1.66 -8.59
N GLY A 334 31.52 2.33 -7.46
CA GLY A 334 30.51 2.73 -6.50
C GLY A 334 29.49 3.69 -7.10
N ILE A 335 29.94 4.62 -7.95
CA ILE A 335 29.06 5.53 -8.70
C ILE A 335 28.25 4.76 -9.73
N THR A 336 28.84 3.75 -10.37
CA THR A 336 28.14 2.86 -11.32
C THR A 336 27.01 2.09 -10.63
N GLU A 337 27.21 1.60 -9.40
CA GLU A 337 26.13 0.96 -8.63
C GLU A 337 24.98 1.92 -8.31
N LEU A 338 25.28 3.18 -7.99
CA LEU A 338 24.25 4.22 -7.81
C LEU A 338 23.52 4.52 -9.12
N PHE A 339 24.25 4.64 -10.24
CA PHE A 339 23.68 4.89 -11.56
C PHE A 339 22.70 3.77 -11.96
N ILE A 340 23.08 2.51 -11.78
CA ILE A 340 22.18 1.40 -12.12
C ILE A 340 20.96 1.36 -11.19
N ALA A 341 21.10 1.77 -9.92
CA ALA A 341 19.96 1.94 -9.02
C ALA A 341 19.04 3.09 -9.46
N ALA A 342 19.60 4.21 -9.97
CA ALA A 342 18.83 5.34 -10.49
C ALA A 342 18.05 4.98 -11.77
N ASN A 343 18.54 4.04 -12.59
CA ASN A 343 17.85 3.55 -13.80
C ASN A 343 16.65 2.62 -13.49
N ARG A 344 16.30 2.40 -12.22
CA ARG A 344 15.08 1.66 -11.85
C ARG A 344 13.92 2.62 -11.74
N ASP A 345 12.72 2.14 -12.00
CA ASP A 345 11.50 2.93 -11.84
C ASP A 345 11.08 2.98 -10.36
N TRP A 346 11.44 4.06 -9.68
CA TRP A 346 11.14 4.31 -8.27
C TRP A 346 9.67 4.64 -8.01
N ARG A 347 8.85 4.84 -9.05
CA ARG A 347 7.38 4.94 -8.89
C ARG A 347 6.77 3.61 -8.47
N GLU A 348 7.37 2.50 -8.90
CA GLU A 348 6.94 1.14 -8.59
C GLU A 348 7.46 0.65 -7.23
N VAL A 349 8.38 1.37 -6.59
CA VAL A 349 8.91 1.01 -5.27
C VAL A 349 7.95 1.48 -4.19
N GLU A 350 7.54 0.55 -3.31
CA GLU A 350 6.69 0.87 -2.17
C GLU A 350 7.49 1.63 -1.09
N PRO A 351 6.94 2.69 -0.48
CA PRO A 351 7.64 3.49 0.51
C PRO A 351 8.13 2.73 1.76
N ASP A 352 7.32 1.81 2.28
CA ASP A 352 7.66 0.97 3.44
C ASP A 352 8.95 0.15 3.28
N ILE A 353 9.27 -0.20 2.05
CA ILE A 353 10.45 -0.97 1.69
C ILE A 353 11.73 -0.16 1.96
N PHE A 354 11.76 1.16 1.69
CA PHE A 354 12.97 1.99 1.84
C PHE A 354 13.62 1.83 3.21
N GLY A 355 12.81 1.71 4.26
CA GLY A 355 13.33 1.60 5.60
C GLY A 355 14.06 0.31 5.88
N THR A 356 13.45 -0.82 5.49
CA THR A 356 14.08 -2.13 5.64
C THR A 356 15.29 -2.30 4.73
N LEU A 357 15.26 -1.70 3.52
CA LEU A 357 16.39 -1.69 2.60
C LEU A 357 17.60 -0.99 3.20
N LEU A 358 17.41 0.22 3.73
CA LEU A 358 18.50 1.00 4.29
C LEU A 358 19.04 0.36 5.57
N GLU A 359 18.16 -0.06 6.47
CA GLU A 359 18.53 -0.68 7.74
C GLU A 359 19.39 -1.94 7.53
N ARG A 360 18.96 -2.83 6.63
CA ARG A 360 19.68 -4.08 6.33
C ARG A 360 20.94 -3.85 5.51
N ALA A 361 20.93 -2.88 4.60
CA ALA A 361 22.14 -2.51 3.86
C ALA A 361 23.23 -2.01 4.81
N LEU A 362 22.86 -1.27 5.86
CA LEU A 362 23.78 -0.73 6.85
C LEU A 362 24.23 -1.78 7.88
N ASN A 363 23.38 -2.76 8.24
CA ASN A 363 23.72 -3.78 9.24
C ASN A 363 24.46 -4.99 8.64
N SER A 364 25.78 -5.08 8.87
CA SER A 364 26.65 -6.12 8.32
C SER A 364 26.24 -7.57 8.62
N ARG A 365 25.58 -7.82 9.76
CA ARG A 365 25.09 -9.17 10.15
C ARG A 365 23.78 -9.54 9.44
N GLU A 366 22.99 -8.55 9.07
CA GLU A 366 21.66 -8.72 8.46
C GLU A 366 21.68 -8.62 6.93
N ARG A 367 22.79 -8.17 6.32
CA ARG A 367 22.98 -8.13 4.86
C ARG A 367 22.78 -9.47 4.15
N SER A 368 23.02 -10.61 4.81
CA SER A 368 22.77 -11.94 4.22
C SER A 368 21.28 -12.29 4.12
N LYS A 369 20.43 -11.54 4.81
CA LYS A 369 18.97 -11.68 4.87
C LYS A 369 18.25 -10.59 4.07
N LEU A 370 18.93 -9.93 3.13
CA LEU A 370 18.30 -9.01 2.18
C LEU A 370 17.20 -9.79 1.42
N GLY A 371 15.93 -9.43 1.65
CA GLY A 371 14.75 -10.11 1.12
C GLY A 371 14.10 -11.19 2.00
N ALA A 372 14.61 -11.50 3.21
CA ALA A 372 14.00 -12.47 4.13
C ALA A 372 13.25 -11.78 5.28
N HIS A 373 11.94 -12.01 5.40
CA HIS A 373 11.04 -11.54 6.44
C HIS A 373 10.99 -10.00 6.61
N TYR A 374 10.39 -9.33 5.62
CA TYR A 374 9.66 -8.07 5.84
C TYR A 374 8.38 -8.40 6.60
N THR A 375 7.87 -7.53 7.49
CA THR A 375 6.49 -7.66 8.00
C THR A 375 5.60 -7.46 6.79
N PRO A 376 5.07 -8.53 6.16
CA PRO A 376 4.41 -8.38 4.89
C PRO A 376 3.26 -7.40 5.04
N ARG A 377 3.04 -6.55 4.03
CA ARG A 377 1.99 -5.54 4.04
C ARG A 377 0.65 -6.10 4.53
N ALA A 378 0.32 -7.33 4.12
CA ALA A 378 -0.85 -8.07 4.61
C ALA A 378 -0.92 -8.23 6.13
N TYR A 379 0.20 -8.42 6.85
CA TYR A 379 0.22 -8.48 8.31
C TYR A 379 -0.01 -7.11 8.94
N VAL A 380 0.54 -6.05 8.36
CA VAL A 380 0.30 -4.67 8.79
C VAL A 380 -1.17 -4.32 8.61
N GLU A 381 -1.72 -4.58 7.42
CA GLU A 381 -3.13 -4.36 7.09
C GLU A 381 -4.07 -5.16 8.02
N ARG A 382 -3.68 -6.38 8.45
CA ARG A 382 -4.47 -7.16 9.41
C ARG A 382 -4.65 -6.49 10.78
N LEU A 383 -3.81 -5.51 11.12
CA LEU A 383 -3.95 -4.71 12.33
C LEU A 383 -4.54 -3.33 12.02
N VAL A 384 -4.03 -2.64 10.99
CA VAL A 384 -4.46 -1.29 10.61
C VAL A 384 -5.92 -1.26 10.16
N VAL A 385 -6.35 -2.23 9.35
CA VAL A 385 -7.73 -2.28 8.82
C VAL A 385 -8.76 -2.35 9.94
N PRO A 386 -8.77 -3.37 10.82
CA PRO A 386 -9.78 -3.45 11.87
C PRO A 386 -9.64 -2.37 12.95
N THR A 387 -8.42 -1.86 13.19
CA THR A 387 -8.20 -0.87 14.27
C THR A 387 -8.59 0.54 13.84
N ILE A 388 -8.33 0.91 12.58
CA ILE A 388 -8.43 2.29 12.11
C ILE A 388 -9.49 2.41 11.01
N ILE A 389 -9.39 1.57 9.98
CA ILE A 389 -10.16 1.76 8.75
C ILE A 389 -11.60 1.27 8.89
N GLU A 390 -11.85 0.15 9.57
CA GLU A 390 -13.21 -0.34 9.82
C GLU A 390 -14.04 0.69 10.63
N PRO A 391 -13.57 1.21 11.78
CA PRO A 391 -14.30 2.26 12.50
C PRO A 391 -14.57 3.52 11.66
N LEU A 392 -13.56 4.03 10.94
CA LEU A 392 -13.74 5.20 10.07
C LEU A 392 -14.70 4.93 8.90
N ARG A 393 -14.72 3.70 8.38
CA ARG A 393 -15.67 3.29 7.33
C ARG A 393 -17.09 3.17 7.86
N ASP A 394 -17.28 2.63 9.05
CA ASP A 394 -18.60 2.54 9.69
C ASP A 394 -19.19 3.95 9.89
N ASP A 395 -18.36 4.90 10.39
CA ASP A 395 -18.75 6.31 10.50
C ASP A 395 -19.09 6.92 9.13
N TRP A 396 -18.29 6.62 8.10
CA TRP A 396 -18.54 7.09 6.74
C TRP A 396 -19.82 6.52 6.14
N ASP A 397 -20.10 5.23 6.35
CA ASP A 397 -21.30 4.56 5.86
C ASP A 397 -22.56 5.16 6.50
N GLN A 398 -22.51 5.51 7.79
CA GLN A 398 -23.57 6.26 8.45
C GLN A 398 -23.77 7.64 7.80
N VAL A 399 -22.68 8.40 7.57
CA VAL A 399 -22.76 9.71 6.92
C VAL A 399 -23.34 9.60 5.51
N LYS A 400 -22.94 8.59 4.71
CA LYS A 400 -23.49 8.36 3.37
C LYS A 400 -24.99 8.09 3.39
N ALA A 401 -25.48 7.33 4.37
CA ALA A 401 -26.92 7.10 4.52
C ALA A 401 -27.67 8.42 4.78
N GLU A 402 -27.17 9.25 5.70
CA GLU A 402 -27.74 10.58 5.99
C GLU A 402 -27.67 11.52 4.77
N VAL A 403 -26.55 11.51 4.05
CA VAL A 403 -26.32 12.30 2.83
C VAL A 403 -27.33 11.92 1.75
N LYS A 404 -27.56 10.61 1.55
CA LYS A 404 -28.55 10.11 0.60
C LYS A 404 -29.96 10.57 0.97
N ASP A 405 -30.36 10.43 2.23
CA ASP A 405 -31.68 10.88 2.69
C ASP A 405 -31.88 12.38 2.51
N LEU A 406 -30.83 13.18 2.72
CA LEU A 406 -30.85 14.63 2.49
C LEU A 406 -30.92 14.98 1.00
N HIS A 407 -30.15 14.27 0.16
CA HIS A 407 -30.17 14.45 -1.29
C HIS A 407 -31.55 14.13 -1.88
N ASP A 408 -32.16 13.02 -1.45
CA ASP A 408 -33.51 12.62 -1.87
C ASP A 408 -34.59 13.66 -1.45
N GLN A 409 -34.32 14.41 -0.37
CA GLN A 409 -35.14 15.53 0.08
C GLN A 409 -34.81 16.86 -0.62
N ASN A 410 -33.92 16.87 -1.62
CA ASN A 410 -33.38 18.06 -2.30
C ASN A 410 -32.69 19.05 -1.33
N LYS A 411 -32.02 18.54 -0.28
CA LYS A 411 -31.29 19.33 0.72
C LYS A 411 -29.78 19.21 0.53
N ASP A 412 -29.31 19.44 -0.70
CA ASP A 412 -27.90 19.23 -1.09
C ASP A 412 -26.92 20.05 -0.26
N ALA A 413 -27.26 21.29 0.11
CA ALA A 413 -26.41 22.10 0.98
C ALA A 413 -26.17 21.46 2.36
N ALA A 414 -27.18 20.78 2.92
CA ALA A 414 -27.03 20.08 4.19
C ALA A 414 -26.27 18.75 4.02
N ALA A 415 -26.46 18.07 2.88
CA ALA A 415 -25.70 16.88 2.51
C ALA A 415 -24.20 17.20 2.36
N ILE A 416 -23.87 18.26 1.63
CA ILE A 416 -22.49 18.76 1.47
C ILE A 416 -21.88 19.09 2.84
N ALA A 417 -22.61 19.78 3.72
CA ALA A 417 -22.12 20.12 5.05
C ALA A 417 -21.77 18.88 5.88
N LYS A 418 -22.54 17.79 5.75
CA LYS A 418 -22.28 16.51 6.42
C LYS A 418 -21.00 15.84 5.90
N VAL A 419 -20.82 15.80 4.57
CA VAL A 419 -19.61 15.25 3.97
C VAL A 419 -18.37 16.08 4.37
N LYS A 420 -18.45 17.42 4.32
CA LYS A 420 -17.36 18.32 4.76
C LYS A 420 -17.01 18.12 6.24
N ALA A 421 -17.99 17.92 7.11
CA ALA A 421 -17.74 17.65 8.54
C ALA A 421 -17.02 16.30 8.76
N PHE A 422 -17.40 15.26 8.00
CA PHE A 422 -16.69 13.98 8.04
C PHE A 422 -15.26 14.12 7.50
N HIS A 423 -15.07 14.82 6.38
CA HIS A 423 -13.75 15.07 5.81
C HIS A 423 -12.83 15.81 6.79
N HIS A 424 -13.33 16.84 7.47
CA HIS A 424 -12.61 17.54 8.53
C HIS A 424 -12.18 16.59 9.66
N THR A 425 -13.09 15.72 10.11
CA THR A 425 -12.80 14.71 11.14
C THR A 425 -11.70 13.74 10.67
N LEU A 426 -11.78 13.27 9.43
CA LEU A 426 -10.77 12.39 8.82
C LEU A 426 -9.40 13.08 8.72
N CYS A 427 -9.36 14.38 8.41
CA CYS A 427 -8.12 15.17 8.27
C CYS A 427 -7.51 15.64 9.60
N THR A 428 -8.23 15.45 10.71
CA THR A 428 -7.80 15.80 12.07
C THR A 428 -7.59 14.59 12.98
N THR A 429 -8.01 13.40 12.55
CA THR A 429 -7.75 12.11 13.22
C THR A 429 -6.25 11.85 13.35
N ARG A 430 -5.78 11.48 14.55
CA ARG A 430 -4.38 11.24 14.90
C ARG A 430 -4.14 9.75 15.16
N VAL A 431 -3.05 9.24 14.59
CA VAL A 431 -2.63 7.83 14.72
C VAL A 431 -1.26 7.78 15.38
N LEU A 432 -1.10 6.97 16.42
CA LEU A 432 0.14 6.77 17.14
C LEU A 432 0.67 5.34 16.96
N ASP A 433 1.93 5.22 16.58
CA ASP A 433 2.72 3.99 16.73
C ASP A 433 3.84 4.21 17.74
N PRO A 434 3.73 3.68 18.98
CA PRO A 434 4.67 3.96 20.05
C PRO A 434 6.03 3.24 19.90
N ALA A 435 6.23 2.46 18.84
CA ALA A 435 7.50 1.84 18.52
C ALA A 435 7.61 1.72 16.99
N CYS A 436 7.58 2.87 16.32
CA CYS A 436 7.26 2.92 14.89
C CYS A 436 8.32 2.30 13.99
N GLY A 437 9.55 2.10 14.48
CA GLY A 437 10.66 1.64 13.66
C GLY A 437 10.82 2.54 12.44
N THR A 438 10.86 1.93 11.26
CA THR A 438 10.95 2.64 9.98
C THR A 438 9.61 3.18 9.45
N GLY A 439 8.54 3.16 10.27
CA GLY A 439 7.27 3.84 9.98
C GLY A 439 6.25 3.04 9.16
N ASN A 440 6.39 1.71 9.04
CA ASN A 440 5.55 0.91 8.15
C ASN A 440 4.05 0.94 8.51
N PHE A 441 3.70 0.78 9.79
CA PHE A 441 2.31 0.87 10.24
C PHE A 441 1.69 2.24 9.99
N LEU A 442 2.44 3.30 10.29
CA LEU A 442 2.02 4.68 10.05
C LEU A 442 1.82 4.96 8.56
N TYR A 443 2.71 4.45 7.70
CA TYR A 443 2.58 4.58 6.25
C TYR A 443 1.34 3.87 5.70
N VAL A 444 1.12 2.61 6.08
CA VAL A 444 -0.07 1.86 5.63
C VAL A 444 -1.35 2.53 6.13
N ALA A 445 -1.35 3.05 7.37
CA ALA A 445 -2.48 3.82 7.89
C ALA A 445 -2.72 5.11 7.07
N LEU A 446 -1.68 5.89 6.78
CA LEU A 446 -1.74 7.07 5.91
C LEU A 446 -2.35 6.74 4.55
N GLU A 447 -1.86 5.69 3.90
CA GLU A 447 -2.33 5.31 2.57
C GLU A 447 -3.80 4.86 2.58
N LEU A 448 -4.21 4.06 3.55
CA LEU A 448 -5.60 3.60 3.64
C LEU A 448 -6.56 4.75 4.02
N MET A 449 -6.16 5.65 4.91
CA MET A 449 -6.92 6.88 5.21
C MET A 449 -7.01 7.79 3.98
N LYS A 450 -5.95 7.89 3.17
CA LYS A 450 -5.97 8.61 1.89
C LYS A 450 -6.92 8.01 0.86
N ARG A 451 -7.00 6.68 0.79
CA ARG A 451 -7.98 5.98 -0.07
C ARG A 451 -9.41 6.31 0.36
N LEU A 452 -9.67 6.31 1.68
CA LEU A 452 -10.98 6.72 2.23
C LEU A 452 -11.26 8.19 1.94
N GLU A 453 -10.29 9.09 2.12
CA GLU A 453 -10.44 10.51 1.76
C GLU A 453 -10.85 10.67 0.29
N GLY A 454 -10.27 9.90 -0.63
CA GLY A 454 -10.68 9.89 -2.03
C GLY A 454 -12.17 9.54 -2.23
N GLU A 455 -12.70 8.56 -1.50
CA GLU A 455 -14.14 8.22 -1.53
C GLU A 455 -15.01 9.39 -1.00
N VAL A 456 -14.54 10.10 0.02
CA VAL A 456 -15.24 11.26 0.61
C VAL A 456 -15.27 12.45 -0.36
N LEU A 457 -14.14 12.73 -1.02
CA LEU A 457 -14.05 13.80 -2.02
C LEU A 457 -14.90 13.51 -3.25
N GLU A 458 -14.97 12.25 -3.70
CA GLU A 458 -15.86 11.84 -4.79
C GLU A 458 -17.34 12.08 -4.43
N ALA A 459 -17.75 11.81 -3.19
CA ALA A 459 -19.12 12.09 -2.75
C ALA A 459 -19.45 13.60 -2.74
N LEU A 460 -18.45 14.49 -2.54
CA LEU A 460 -18.64 15.94 -2.70
C LEU A 460 -18.84 16.31 -4.17
N ASP A 461 -18.04 15.73 -5.07
CA ASP A 461 -18.14 15.96 -6.52
C ASP A 461 -19.51 15.56 -7.07
N GLU A 462 -20.05 14.41 -6.63
CA GLU A 462 -21.38 13.93 -7.00
C GLU A 462 -22.52 14.88 -6.56
N LEU A 463 -22.31 15.64 -5.48
CA LEU A 463 -23.24 16.65 -4.98
C LEU A 463 -23.07 18.02 -5.65
N GLY A 464 -22.16 18.14 -6.62
CA GLY A 464 -21.92 19.36 -7.40
C GLY A 464 -20.95 20.35 -6.76
N GLU A 465 -20.20 19.95 -5.73
CA GLU A 465 -19.06 20.71 -5.22
C GLU A 465 -17.80 20.38 -6.03
N ASP A 466 -17.00 21.40 -6.36
CA ASP A 466 -15.74 21.20 -7.08
C ASP A 466 -14.71 20.59 -6.11
N ALA A 467 -14.63 19.24 -6.09
CA ALA A 467 -13.75 18.49 -5.20
C ALA A 467 -12.26 18.91 -5.32
N PRO A 468 -11.71 19.14 -6.53
CA PRO A 468 -10.37 19.74 -6.69
C PRO A 468 -10.20 21.08 -5.97
N ARG A 469 -11.20 21.97 -6.06
CA ARG A 469 -11.16 23.28 -5.40
C ARG A 469 -11.22 23.16 -3.88
N PHE A 470 -12.02 22.24 -3.36
CA PHE A 470 -12.12 21.96 -1.93
C PHE A 470 -10.83 21.34 -1.37
N ALA A 471 -10.22 20.39 -2.09
CA ALA A 471 -8.92 19.83 -1.71
C ALA A 471 -7.80 20.90 -1.69
N MET A 472 -7.90 21.94 -2.52
CA MET A 472 -7.00 23.11 -2.49
C MET A 472 -7.23 24.05 -1.29
N GLU A 473 -8.30 23.90 -0.51
CA GLU A 473 -8.51 24.67 0.74
C GLU A 473 -7.53 24.24 1.86
N GLY A 474 -6.70 23.23 1.60
CA GLY A 474 -5.52 22.89 2.41
C GLY A 474 -5.78 21.90 3.54
N GLU A 475 -7.03 21.48 3.72
CA GLU A 475 -7.38 20.40 4.61
C GLU A 475 -7.28 19.07 3.87
N THR A 476 -6.34 18.23 4.27
CA THR A 476 -6.17 16.92 3.68
C THR A 476 -5.53 15.96 4.67
N VAL A 477 -5.78 14.67 4.49
CA VAL A 477 -5.06 13.64 5.25
C VAL A 477 -3.55 13.78 4.95
N GLY A 478 -2.67 13.71 5.93
CA GLY A 478 -1.25 13.91 5.67
C GLY A 478 -0.32 13.56 6.83
N PRO A 479 1.01 13.64 6.63
CA PRO A 479 2.00 13.17 7.59
C PRO A 479 1.86 13.79 9.00
N ARG A 480 1.29 14.99 9.12
CA ARG A 480 1.02 15.69 10.39
C ARG A 480 0.15 14.91 11.38
N GLN A 481 -0.62 13.92 10.91
CA GLN A 481 -1.54 13.11 11.73
C GLN A 481 -0.88 11.87 12.35
N PHE A 482 0.33 11.52 11.91
CA PHE A 482 0.97 10.25 12.23
C PHE A 482 2.15 10.47 13.17
N TYR A 483 2.05 9.91 14.38
CA TYR A 483 3.00 10.08 15.46
C TYR A 483 3.78 8.78 15.69
N GLY A 484 5.09 8.90 15.85
CA GLY A 484 5.98 7.75 15.98
C GLY A 484 7.21 8.04 16.84
N PRO A 485 7.15 7.83 18.17
CA PRO A 485 8.36 7.74 18.97
C PRO A 485 9.15 6.48 18.60
N GLU A 486 10.46 6.65 18.42
CA GLU A 486 11.40 5.57 18.10
C GLU A 486 12.76 5.86 18.74
N ILE A 487 13.42 4.87 19.34
CA ILE A 487 14.69 5.06 20.05
C ILE A 487 15.86 5.17 19.06
N ASN A 488 15.81 4.43 17.96
CA ASN A 488 16.86 4.42 16.94
C ASN A 488 16.79 5.68 16.06
N PRO A 489 17.76 6.61 16.16
CA PRO A 489 17.74 7.87 15.42
C PRO A 489 17.75 7.68 13.90
N ARG A 490 18.27 6.54 13.40
CA ARG A 490 18.24 6.23 11.97
C ARG A 490 16.84 5.86 11.51
N ALA A 491 16.14 5.05 12.29
CA ALA A 491 14.77 4.63 12.00
C ALA A 491 13.79 5.83 12.02
N VAL A 492 14.00 6.79 12.93
CA VAL A 492 13.28 8.08 12.96
C VAL A 492 13.38 8.82 11.61
N ALA A 493 14.61 9.02 11.10
CA ALA A 493 14.82 9.74 9.85
C ALA A 493 14.19 9.02 8.65
N ILE A 494 14.26 7.70 8.65
CA ILE A 494 13.63 6.85 7.63
C ILE A 494 12.11 6.96 7.69
N ALA A 495 11.50 6.82 8.88
CA ALA A 495 10.05 6.83 9.05
C ALA A 495 9.44 8.17 8.59
N ASP A 496 10.09 9.28 8.91
CA ASP A 496 9.69 10.62 8.43
C ASP A 496 9.71 10.66 6.89
N LEU A 497 10.78 10.15 6.27
CA LEU A 497 10.91 10.11 4.82
C LEU A 497 9.84 9.23 4.14
N VAL A 498 9.57 8.05 4.70
CA VAL A 498 8.59 7.09 4.17
C VAL A 498 7.18 7.70 4.13
N LEU A 499 6.77 8.40 5.19
CA LEU A 499 5.48 9.09 5.24
C LEU A 499 5.36 10.17 4.16
N TRP A 500 6.43 10.95 3.96
CA TRP A 500 6.45 11.99 2.93
C TRP A 500 6.40 11.44 1.52
N ILE A 501 7.21 10.43 1.22
CA ILE A 501 7.19 9.75 -0.08
C ILE A 501 5.78 9.22 -0.36
N GLY A 502 5.17 8.54 0.62
CA GLY A 502 3.80 8.04 0.54
C GLY A 502 2.77 9.14 0.24
N PHE A 503 2.82 10.24 0.98
CA PHE A 503 1.94 11.39 0.79
C PHE A 503 2.11 12.02 -0.60
N ILE A 504 3.35 12.24 -1.05
CA ILE A 504 3.68 12.83 -2.35
C ILE A 504 3.18 11.94 -3.49
N LYS A 505 3.45 10.63 -3.45
CA LYS A 505 2.95 9.68 -4.47
C LYS A 505 1.43 9.81 -4.62
N TRP A 506 0.71 9.94 -3.50
CA TRP A 506 -0.74 10.11 -3.52
C TRP A 506 -1.20 11.46 -4.09
N GLN A 507 -0.57 12.56 -3.67
CA GLN A 507 -0.87 13.90 -4.20
C GLN A 507 -0.67 13.96 -5.72
N LEU A 508 0.42 13.41 -6.23
CA LEU A 508 0.72 13.37 -7.66
C LEU A 508 -0.30 12.54 -8.44
N LYS A 509 -0.70 11.37 -7.90
CA LYS A 509 -1.71 10.51 -8.52
C LYS A 509 -3.08 11.20 -8.64
N THR A 510 -3.43 12.03 -7.67
CA THR A 510 -4.78 12.61 -7.53
C THR A 510 -4.86 13.98 -8.21
N ASN A 511 -3.93 14.89 -7.88
CA ASN A 511 -4.01 16.32 -8.21
C ASN A 511 -2.87 16.79 -9.14
N GLY A 512 -1.88 15.93 -9.41
CA GLY A 512 -0.71 16.25 -10.25
C GLY A 512 0.30 17.17 -9.55
N LEU A 513 1.31 17.61 -10.32
CA LEU A 513 2.46 18.38 -9.83
C LEU A 513 2.10 19.76 -9.25
N SER A 514 1.01 20.37 -9.72
CA SER A 514 0.57 21.70 -9.26
C SER A 514 0.07 21.72 -7.83
N ALA A 515 -0.29 20.57 -7.26
CA ALA A 515 -0.75 20.45 -5.88
C ALA A 515 0.40 20.36 -4.85
N ILE A 516 1.65 20.17 -5.31
CA ILE A 516 2.80 20.11 -4.42
C ILE A 516 3.22 21.52 -4.01
N THR A 517 2.90 21.87 -2.76
CA THR A 517 3.29 23.12 -2.13
C THR A 517 4.76 23.11 -1.73
N GLU A 518 5.33 24.29 -1.51
CA GLU A 518 6.70 24.45 -1.02
C GLU A 518 6.71 24.92 0.44
N PRO A 519 7.52 24.31 1.33
CA PRO A 519 8.49 23.25 1.03
C PRO A 519 7.83 21.88 0.71
N VAL A 520 8.48 21.08 -0.15
CA VAL A 520 7.94 19.76 -0.60
C VAL A 520 7.85 18.77 0.57
N LEU A 521 8.82 18.82 1.49
CA LEU A 521 8.80 18.11 2.76
C LEU A 521 8.43 19.10 3.87
N HIS A 522 8.03 18.63 5.04
CA HIS A 522 7.91 19.47 6.23
C HIS A 522 8.40 18.70 7.46
N ALA A 523 9.16 19.37 8.32
CA ALA A 523 9.57 18.82 9.61
C ALA A 523 8.48 19.04 10.67
N TYR A 524 7.38 18.28 10.62
CA TYR A 524 6.31 18.40 11.61
C TYR A 524 6.76 17.97 13.02
N GLY A 525 7.79 17.14 13.12
CA GLY A 525 8.29 16.62 14.41
C GLY A 525 7.31 15.66 15.08
N THR A 526 6.52 14.93 14.30
CA THR A 526 5.60 13.89 14.79
C THR A 526 6.31 12.55 14.96
N ILE A 527 7.35 12.28 14.14
CA ILE A 527 8.30 11.19 14.35
C ILE A 527 9.46 11.71 15.21
N ARG A 528 9.72 11.08 16.35
CA ARG A 528 10.66 11.61 17.36
C ARG A 528 11.63 10.54 17.84
N GLN A 529 12.89 10.94 18.00
CA GLN A 529 13.84 10.12 18.74
C GLN A 529 13.46 10.14 20.23
N GLN A 530 12.75 9.11 20.68
CA GLN A 530 12.17 9.06 22.01
C GLN A 530 11.98 7.61 22.46
N ASP A 531 12.29 7.36 23.72
CA ASP A 531 11.83 6.15 24.42
C ASP A 531 10.35 6.32 24.77
N ALA A 532 9.50 5.45 24.19
CA ALA A 532 8.07 5.49 24.39
C ALA A 532 7.63 4.93 25.75
N ILE A 533 8.52 4.32 26.52
CA ILE A 533 8.21 3.71 27.80
C ILE A 533 8.64 4.63 28.95
N LEU A 534 9.85 5.20 28.85
CA LEU A 534 10.53 5.87 29.94
C LEU A 534 11.04 7.27 29.55
N ALA A 535 10.69 8.28 30.32
CA ALA A 535 11.33 9.59 30.28
C ALA A 535 12.21 9.79 31.53
N TYR A 536 13.34 10.47 31.37
CA TYR A 536 14.33 10.68 32.43
C TYR A 536 15.12 11.97 32.17
N ASP A 537 15.67 12.57 33.23
CA ASP A 537 16.38 13.86 33.14
C ASP A 537 17.85 13.68 32.70
N GLY A 538 18.38 12.47 32.85
CA GLY A 538 19.75 12.11 32.45
C GLY A 538 20.08 10.67 32.84
N THR A 539 21.29 10.23 32.48
CA THR A 539 21.83 8.93 32.87
C THR A 539 23.18 9.11 33.56
N GLU A 540 23.46 8.26 34.54
CA GLU A 540 24.74 8.17 35.24
C GLU A 540 25.26 6.73 35.21
N ILE A 541 26.58 6.57 35.22
CA ILE A 541 27.18 5.24 35.33
C ILE A 541 26.95 4.70 36.74
N ALA A 542 26.28 3.56 36.85
CA ALA A 542 26.08 2.85 38.10
C ALA A 542 27.44 2.38 38.64
N ARG A 543 27.67 2.58 39.94
CA ARG A 543 28.94 2.26 40.61
C ARG A 543 28.70 1.32 41.78
N ASP A 544 29.64 0.43 42.02
CA ASP A 544 29.63 -0.44 43.21
C ASP A 544 29.97 0.34 44.49
N ALA A 545 29.95 -0.35 45.64
CA ALA A 545 30.26 0.24 46.95
C ALA A 545 31.69 0.81 47.06
N SER A 546 32.59 0.47 46.12
CA SER A 546 33.96 0.99 46.04
C SER A 546 34.12 2.13 45.04
N GLY A 547 33.04 2.53 44.35
CA GLY A 547 33.02 3.60 43.35
C GLY A 547 33.40 3.16 41.93
N LYS A 548 33.60 1.85 41.70
CA LYS A 548 33.96 1.30 40.38
C LYS A 548 32.70 1.15 39.51
N PRO A 549 32.75 1.50 38.20
CA PRO A 549 31.64 1.25 37.28
C PRO A 549 31.18 -0.20 37.28
N LEU A 550 29.87 -0.40 37.44
CA LEU A 550 29.23 -1.69 37.20
C LEU A 550 29.15 -1.89 35.69
N THR A 551 29.52 -3.09 35.24
CA THR A 551 29.48 -3.45 33.82
C THR A 551 28.71 -4.74 33.62
N ARG A 552 28.06 -4.89 32.47
CA ARG A 552 27.37 -6.10 32.04
C ARG A 552 27.87 -6.53 30.66
N TRP A 553 27.66 -7.78 30.30
CA TRP A 553 27.94 -8.26 28.95
C TRP A 553 27.09 -7.49 27.92
N ASP A 554 27.67 -7.20 26.75
CA ASP A 554 27.07 -6.36 25.70
C ASP A 554 25.88 -7.01 24.96
N GLY A 555 25.55 -8.26 25.25
CA GLY A 555 24.44 -8.99 24.63
C GLY A 555 24.76 -9.56 23.24
N VAL A 556 25.94 -9.28 22.68
CA VAL A 556 26.21 -9.41 21.24
C VAL A 556 27.52 -10.12 20.96
N THR A 557 28.53 -9.92 21.79
CA THR A 557 29.88 -10.47 21.57
C THR A 557 29.98 -11.87 22.17
N MET A 558 30.09 -12.86 21.30
CA MET A 558 30.33 -14.26 21.70
C MET A 558 31.80 -14.62 21.54
N LYS A 559 32.29 -15.49 22.42
CA LYS A 559 33.59 -16.15 22.34
C LYS A 559 33.37 -17.64 22.23
N ARG A 560 34.19 -18.31 21.42
CA ARG A 560 34.17 -19.77 21.33
C ARG A 560 34.79 -20.37 22.57
N HIS A 561 34.03 -21.18 23.31
CA HIS A 561 34.50 -21.83 24.51
C HIS A 561 35.61 -22.83 24.16
N PRO A 562 36.80 -22.71 24.76
CA PRO A 562 38.00 -23.44 24.30
C PRO A 562 37.92 -24.97 24.50
N VAL A 563 36.99 -25.45 25.33
CA VAL A 563 36.83 -26.88 25.62
C VAL A 563 35.63 -27.49 24.91
N THR A 564 34.49 -26.78 24.87
CA THR A 564 33.23 -27.31 24.30
C THR A 564 33.03 -26.91 22.85
N GLY A 565 33.72 -25.87 22.37
CA GLY A 565 33.54 -25.32 21.03
C GLY A 565 32.25 -24.52 20.84
N GLU A 566 31.42 -24.42 21.88
CA GLU A 566 30.17 -23.66 21.89
C GLU A 566 30.44 -22.15 21.95
N GLU A 567 29.52 -21.35 21.41
CA GLU A 567 29.58 -19.90 21.55
C GLU A 567 29.03 -19.49 22.91
N VAL A 568 29.86 -18.83 23.73
CA VAL A 568 29.53 -18.33 25.06
C VAL A 568 29.75 -16.81 25.12
N PRO A 569 29.03 -16.06 25.98
CA PRO A 569 29.25 -14.63 26.18
C PRO A 569 30.74 -14.27 26.37
N GLY A 570 31.25 -13.38 25.51
CA GLY A 570 32.64 -12.94 25.53
C GLY A 570 32.88 -11.88 26.59
N GLY A 571 33.59 -12.22 27.67
CA GLY A 571 33.83 -11.32 28.82
C GLY A 571 34.70 -10.07 28.56
N GLU A 572 35.14 -9.82 27.32
CA GLU A 572 35.95 -8.65 26.95
C GLU A 572 35.10 -7.46 26.47
N ALA A 573 33.89 -7.72 25.96
CA ALA A 573 32.96 -6.67 25.53
C ALA A 573 31.88 -6.50 26.61
N VAL A 574 32.08 -5.47 27.44
CA VAL A 574 31.16 -5.12 28.52
C VAL A 574 30.67 -3.69 28.32
N VAL A 575 29.39 -3.46 28.62
CA VAL A 575 28.74 -2.15 28.63
C VAL A 575 28.52 -1.69 30.06
N GLU A 576 28.65 -0.39 30.30
CA GLU A 576 28.40 0.21 31.60
C GLU A 576 26.91 0.13 31.95
N VAL A 577 26.61 -0.23 33.19
CA VAL A 577 25.24 -0.21 33.71
C VAL A 577 24.87 1.23 34.02
N LEU A 578 23.72 1.69 33.53
CA LEU A 578 23.27 3.08 33.70
C LEU A 578 22.18 3.18 34.77
N THR A 579 22.28 4.19 35.62
CA THR A 579 21.20 4.67 36.49
C THR A 579 20.49 5.82 35.82
N TYR A 580 19.15 5.79 35.83
CA TYR A 580 18.33 6.82 35.20
C TYR A 580 17.87 7.84 36.25
N ILE A 581 18.12 9.12 35.99
CA ILE A 581 17.80 10.22 36.91
C ILE A 581 16.31 10.59 36.76
N ASN A 582 15.59 10.60 37.88
CA ASN A 582 14.17 10.99 37.97
C ASN A 582 13.29 10.29 36.90
N PRO A 583 13.29 8.95 36.85
CA PRO A 583 12.56 8.23 35.82
C PRO A 583 11.05 8.37 36.01
N LYS A 584 10.34 8.66 34.93
CA LYS A 584 8.88 8.81 34.88
C LYS A 584 8.32 8.17 33.60
N PRO A 585 7.02 7.83 33.55
CA PRO A 585 6.42 7.32 32.33
C PRO A 585 6.60 8.32 31.18
N ALA A 586 6.97 7.84 30.00
CA ALA A 586 7.07 8.70 28.83
C ALA A 586 5.69 9.24 28.43
N GLU A 587 5.64 10.52 28.07
CA GLU A 587 4.41 11.16 27.60
C GLU A 587 4.18 10.80 26.13
N TRP A 588 2.97 10.32 25.84
CA TRP A 588 2.50 10.08 24.48
C TRP A 588 1.61 11.24 24.02
N PRO A 589 1.66 11.62 22.73
CA PRO A 589 0.69 12.56 22.19
C PRO A 589 -0.73 12.00 22.32
N GLU A 590 -1.72 12.88 22.36
CA GLU A 590 -3.10 12.48 22.16
C GLU A 590 -3.27 11.86 20.76
N ALA A 591 -3.94 10.72 20.70
CA ALA A 591 -4.25 10.02 19.47
C ALA A 591 -5.59 9.31 19.61
N GLU A 592 -6.38 9.31 18.53
CA GLU A 592 -7.64 8.57 18.45
C GLU A 592 -7.39 7.08 18.20
N PHE A 593 -6.30 6.74 17.50
CA PHE A 593 -5.90 5.36 17.23
C PHE A 593 -4.47 5.08 17.66
N VAL A 594 -4.24 3.88 18.23
CA VAL A 594 -2.90 3.36 18.55
C VAL A 594 -2.72 2.03 17.82
N VAL A 595 -1.66 1.91 17.02
CA VAL A 595 -1.32 0.70 16.27
C VAL A 595 0.19 0.55 16.22
N GLY A 596 0.70 -0.67 16.22
CA GLY A 596 2.14 -0.89 16.09
C GLY A 596 2.52 -2.33 16.37
N ASN A 597 3.81 -2.63 16.21
CA ASN A 597 4.39 -3.91 16.56
C ASN A 597 5.58 -3.68 17.50
N PRO A 598 5.33 -3.36 18.78
CA PRO A 598 6.40 -3.12 19.73
C PRO A 598 7.30 -4.36 19.91
N PRO A 599 8.58 -4.17 20.27
CA PRO A 599 9.49 -5.27 20.53
C PRO A 599 8.96 -6.15 21.68
N PHE A 600 8.92 -7.46 21.46
CA PHE A 600 8.54 -8.42 22.48
C PHE A 600 9.77 -8.84 23.28
N ILE A 601 9.79 -8.50 24.58
CA ILE A 601 10.83 -8.92 25.52
C ILE A 601 10.16 -9.70 26.65
N GLY A 602 10.55 -10.96 26.83
CA GLY A 602 10.04 -11.78 27.93
C GLY A 602 10.43 -11.20 29.29
N GLY A 603 9.55 -11.28 30.29
CA GLY A 603 9.79 -10.64 31.61
C GLY A 603 11.06 -11.12 32.33
N LYS A 604 11.49 -12.37 32.09
CA LYS A 604 12.75 -12.92 32.63
C LYS A 604 14.00 -12.35 31.92
N ASP A 605 13.83 -11.89 30.69
CA ASP A 605 14.91 -11.47 29.79
C ASP A 605 15.07 -9.95 29.74
N LEU A 606 14.12 -9.17 30.28
CA LEU A 606 14.17 -7.69 30.31
C LEU A 606 15.47 -7.15 30.91
N ARG A 607 15.91 -7.68 32.06
CA ARG A 607 17.18 -7.29 32.69
C ARG A 607 18.39 -7.75 31.88
N ALA A 608 18.31 -8.92 31.25
CA ALA A 608 19.39 -9.45 30.43
C ALA A 608 19.60 -8.60 29.17
N GLU A 609 18.52 -8.18 28.51
CA GLU A 609 18.56 -7.42 27.27
C GLU A 609 18.76 -5.93 27.50
N LEU A 610 17.92 -5.28 28.31
CA LEU A 610 17.92 -3.82 28.50
C LEU A 610 18.78 -3.36 29.68
N GLY A 611 19.21 -4.28 30.55
CA GLY A 611 20.05 -4.00 31.70
C GLY A 611 19.25 -3.68 32.97
N ASP A 612 19.85 -4.00 34.12
CA ASP A 612 19.23 -3.85 35.43
C ASP A 612 18.76 -2.43 35.72
N GLY A 613 19.60 -1.43 35.42
CA GLY A 613 19.27 -0.04 35.73
C GLY A 613 18.11 0.53 34.91
N TYR A 614 17.95 0.11 33.64
CA TYR A 614 16.78 0.51 32.84
C TYR A 614 15.51 -0.14 33.38
N ALA A 615 15.58 -1.44 33.66
CA ALA A 615 14.44 -2.17 34.19
C ALA A 615 14.00 -1.57 35.56
N GLU A 616 14.94 -1.26 36.45
CA GLU A 616 14.70 -0.53 37.70
C GLU A 616 14.07 0.84 37.51
N ALA A 617 14.52 1.59 36.50
CA ALA A 617 13.94 2.87 36.17
C ALA A 617 12.49 2.76 35.69
N VAL A 618 12.20 1.79 34.80
CA VAL A 618 10.83 1.50 34.34
C VAL A 618 9.93 1.10 35.51
N TRP A 619 10.41 0.24 36.40
CA TRP A 619 9.65 -0.15 37.59
C TRP A 619 9.41 1.04 38.52
N LYS A 620 10.43 1.88 38.78
CA LYS A 620 10.29 3.07 39.62
C LYS A 620 9.32 4.09 39.03
N ALA A 621 9.35 4.25 37.70
CA ALA A 621 8.48 5.17 36.97
C ALA A 621 7.01 4.73 36.97
N ARG A 622 6.74 3.43 36.85
CA ARG A 622 5.38 2.90 36.65
C ARG A 622 4.72 2.30 37.89
N LEU A 623 5.49 1.70 38.81
CA LEU A 623 4.95 0.76 39.80
C LEU A 623 5.65 0.89 41.15
N GLY A 624 5.25 1.86 41.96
CA GLY A 624 5.76 2.08 43.32
C GLY A 624 5.64 0.91 44.32
N LYS A 625 5.33 -0.35 43.94
CA LYS A 625 5.44 -1.60 44.74
C LYS A 625 5.07 -2.91 43.95
N ILE A 626 6.00 -3.90 43.95
CA ILE A 626 5.81 -5.38 44.17
C ILE A 626 5.94 -6.45 43.03
N THR A 627 6.89 -7.40 43.30
CA THR A 627 7.12 -8.86 43.00
C THR A 627 7.26 -9.50 41.61
N ASP A 628 8.27 -10.38 41.52
CA ASP A 628 8.90 -11.12 40.40
C ASP A 628 8.02 -12.05 39.52
N GLN A 629 6.69 -11.87 39.43
CA GLN A 629 5.83 -12.85 38.75
C GLN A 629 4.74 -12.29 37.80
N MET A 630 4.93 -11.14 37.15
CA MET A 630 3.97 -10.69 36.14
C MET A 630 4.57 -10.50 34.74
N HIS A 631 3.92 -11.12 33.76
CA HIS A 631 4.14 -10.90 32.33
C HIS A 631 3.43 -9.59 31.94
N TYR A 632 4.18 -8.55 31.58
CA TYR A 632 3.61 -7.27 31.13
C TYR A 632 3.87 -7.04 29.64
N SER A 633 2.85 -6.58 28.92
CA SER A 633 3.06 -5.76 27.72
C SER A 633 3.36 -4.35 28.21
N ILE A 634 4.56 -3.83 27.93
CA ILE A 634 5.01 -2.52 28.42
C ILE A 634 4.26 -1.35 27.73
N PHE A 635 3.37 -1.65 26.79
CA PHE A 635 2.56 -0.68 26.04
C PHE A 635 1.09 -0.60 26.51
N ASP A 636 0.69 -1.37 27.51
CA ASP A 636 -0.68 -1.30 28.02
C ASP A 636 -0.90 -0.03 28.85
N ARG A 637 -1.78 0.84 28.36
CA ARG A 637 -2.15 2.12 28.98
C ARG A 637 -3.32 1.96 29.96
N ASN A 638 -3.97 0.80 30.00
CA ASN A 638 -5.06 0.52 30.92
C ASN A 638 -4.54 0.00 32.27
N GLN A 639 -3.92 0.91 33.01
CA GLN A 639 -4.17 1.06 34.45
C GLN A 639 -4.64 2.49 34.73
#